data_AF-A0AAW1CPR4-F1
#
_entry.id   AF-A0AAW1CPR4-F1
#
_cell.length_a   1.000
_cell.length_b   1.000
_cell.length_c   1.000
_cell.angle_alpha   90.00
_cell.angle_beta   90.00
_cell.angle_gamma   90.00
#
_symmetry.space_group_name_H-M   'P 1'
#
loop_
_entity.id
_entity.type
_entity.pdbx_description
1 polymer ?
#
loop_
_entity_poly.entity_id
_entity_poly.type
_entity_poly.pdbx_seq_one_letter_code
_entity_poly.pdbx_strand_id
1 'polypeptide(L)'
;MDFYPQPTSIDIISTAGAVPIKNEKGEVSMQKVKVHRYVSGKRPEYAPMSSSEEESEEEDFIETRKHRKPSPEPKAIESDDSLPDDPRLRRLKSRHLEESKDDTVDDVEHDIETKRRRRIHEPEVLEAEESSEGETEIRRPRGAESSEEEEEEELSDTEIERRRQMLKQRVLSTKEQMEIEIMDKEEEGHSEQESEEESSEYEEDSDSEEETGVRLKPVFVRKRERVTILEKEKEAQRKKELEHEAKKMAEERRKYTLKMVEEEIRKESNVKTKIAGEELSLYDVNTDDENDEVEYEAWKQRELKRLKRDREEREQLEREKLEIERVRSMTEEDRRNEFRVNPKQITNKGTKGKYKFMQKYYHRGAFFMDKEEDLFRRDFSEATLEDHFDKTILPRVMQVKNFGRSGRTKYTHLVDQDTTQFDSPWIAENAHNLKFHNNQAAGCKQREKMLIFIFLVLFNIFAPLYGGLDRYGSILSKDPPTPSPSPKPSPDWNYIDSRPLPSWYDKAKIGIFIHWGVFSVPSYTSEWFWNYWKGNPTPDLKKHKEIEKFMEKNYKPGFSYQDFAKDFTAEFYDPHRWADLFEKSGAKYVVLTSKHHEGYTMWPSNYSFSWNSMDVGPHRDIVGELRDAIASKKGLRFGLYHSLYEWFNPLYISDKKNNFSTQNFVNNKILPEMKELVLKYRPEIFWSDGEAEAPSKYWRSEEFLLWLYEESPVRKTVVVNDRWGQNTACKHGGYYTCADRYNPGSLQNHKWENAMTLDRNTWGFVRTSTLKDYLSIHELIQTMVETISYGGNILINIGPAKDGTISPIFEERLLQLGEWLNINGEAIYESQPWKFCQHDNKTSDAWYTTKDNGAILYVILLKWPENNTVYLECADITDSTKLSMLGLDEKLVASKTDKNLLKIALPDKAKVKNDWAWTIKITNPKMPQVL
;
A
#
# COMPACT_ATOMS: atom_id res chain seq x y z
N MET A 1 9.59 59.46 -55.69
CA MET A 1 9.60 58.20 -54.93
C MET A 1 9.52 58.55 -53.45
N ASP A 2 9.52 57.54 -52.58
CA ASP A 2 9.56 57.63 -51.12
C ASP A 2 8.31 58.20 -50.44
N PHE A 3 7.47 57.29 -49.93
CA PHE A 3 6.39 57.55 -48.99
C PHE A 3 6.43 56.49 -47.89
N TYR A 4 6.61 56.91 -46.63
CA TYR A 4 6.47 56.05 -45.45
C TYR A 4 5.03 56.12 -44.91
N PRO A 5 4.35 54.98 -44.66
CA PRO A 5 3.12 54.94 -43.88
C PRO A 5 3.40 54.82 -42.37
N GLN A 6 2.53 55.43 -41.55
CA GLN A 6 2.51 55.28 -40.09
C GLN A 6 1.78 53.98 -39.68
N PRO A 7 2.12 53.36 -38.53
CA PRO A 7 1.38 52.20 -38.02
C PRO A 7 0.02 52.61 -37.43
N THR A 8 -1.04 51.91 -37.81
CA THR A 8 -2.37 52.05 -37.20
C THR A 8 -2.63 50.94 -36.18
N SER A 9 -3.07 51.31 -34.98
CA SER A 9 -3.52 50.37 -33.94
C SER A 9 -4.83 49.69 -34.33
N ILE A 10 -4.92 48.37 -34.11
CA ILE A 10 -6.15 47.59 -34.24
C ILE A 10 -6.45 46.95 -32.88
N ASP A 11 -7.51 47.42 -32.22
CA ASP A 11 -7.95 46.86 -30.94
C ASP A 11 -8.65 45.51 -31.15
N ILE A 12 -8.23 44.49 -30.39
CA ILE A 12 -8.82 43.15 -30.46
C ILE A 12 -10.03 43.09 -29.50
N ILE A 13 -11.23 43.29 -30.04
CA ILE A 13 -12.48 43.20 -29.27
C ILE A 13 -12.90 41.73 -29.14
N SER A 14 -12.94 41.22 -27.90
CA SER A 14 -13.37 39.85 -27.61
C SER A 14 -14.89 39.70 -27.63
N THR A 15 -15.42 38.90 -28.56
CA THR A 15 -16.87 38.72 -28.80
C THR A 15 -17.43 37.42 -28.23
N ALA A 16 -17.65 37.40 -26.90
CA ALA A 16 -18.30 36.27 -26.23
C ALA A 16 -19.80 36.12 -26.61
N GLY A 17 -20.09 35.29 -27.63
CA GLY A 17 -21.44 34.72 -27.85
C GLY A 17 -22.36 35.45 -28.84
N ALA A 18 -21.85 36.42 -29.63
CA ALA A 18 -22.60 37.01 -30.74
C ALA A 18 -21.68 37.33 -31.93
N VAL A 19 -22.17 37.11 -33.15
CA VAL A 19 -21.43 37.31 -34.40
C VAL A 19 -22.02 38.49 -35.19
N PRO A 20 -21.20 39.42 -35.69
CA PRO A 20 -21.67 40.48 -36.59
C PRO A 20 -21.99 39.94 -37.98
N ILE A 21 -23.22 40.19 -38.45
CA ILE A 21 -23.68 39.86 -39.81
C ILE A 21 -24.11 41.16 -40.49
N LYS A 22 -23.62 41.38 -41.72
CA LYS A 22 -24.07 42.49 -42.57
C LYS A 22 -25.34 42.11 -43.32
N ASN A 23 -26.33 43.00 -43.27
CA ASN A 23 -27.48 42.95 -44.16
C ASN A 23 -27.08 43.49 -45.55
N GLU A 24 -27.87 43.22 -46.58
CA GLU A 24 -27.61 43.64 -47.98
C GLU A 24 -27.48 45.17 -48.16
N LYS A 25 -27.94 45.97 -47.20
CA LYS A 25 -27.80 47.43 -47.15
C LYS A 25 -26.51 47.92 -46.46
N GLY A 26 -25.60 47.01 -46.09
CA GLY A 26 -24.28 47.30 -45.51
C GLY A 26 -24.25 47.48 -43.99
N GLU A 27 -25.41 47.62 -43.34
CA GLU A 27 -25.57 47.73 -41.89
C GLU A 27 -25.19 46.43 -41.17
N VAL A 28 -24.50 46.55 -40.02
CA VAL A 28 -24.03 45.40 -39.22
C VAL A 28 -25.01 45.15 -38.06
N SER A 29 -25.49 43.91 -37.95
CA SER A 29 -26.34 43.46 -36.84
C SER A 29 -25.67 42.31 -36.07
N MET A 30 -25.91 42.19 -34.77
CA MET A 30 -25.26 41.20 -33.90
C MET A 30 -26.20 40.01 -33.62
N GLN A 31 -25.94 38.84 -34.22
CA GLN A 31 -26.76 37.65 -34.00
C GLN A 31 -26.18 36.80 -32.85
N LYS A 32 -27.04 36.45 -31.88
CA LYS A 32 -26.65 35.73 -30.65
C LYS A 32 -26.57 34.22 -30.91
N VAL A 33 -25.45 33.58 -30.57
CA VAL A 33 -25.20 32.16 -30.87
C VAL A 33 -25.62 31.27 -29.69
N LYS A 34 -26.43 30.25 -29.95
CA LYS A 34 -26.96 29.33 -28.93
C LYS A 34 -26.08 28.08 -28.81
N VAL A 35 -25.23 28.04 -27.79
CA VAL A 35 -24.27 26.94 -27.58
C VAL A 35 -24.95 25.73 -26.92
N HIS A 36 -24.93 24.58 -27.60
CA HIS A 36 -25.30 23.29 -27.02
C HIS A 36 -24.13 22.68 -26.26
N ARG A 37 -24.39 22.08 -25.08
CA ARG A 37 -23.36 21.40 -24.28
C ARG A 37 -23.16 19.95 -24.73
N TYR A 38 -21.92 19.51 -24.69
CA TYR A 38 -21.51 18.17 -25.06
C TYR A 38 -21.54 17.20 -23.87
N VAL A 39 -21.84 15.92 -24.11
CA VAL A 39 -21.76 14.84 -23.12
C VAL A 39 -20.84 13.75 -23.67
N SER A 40 -19.87 13.29 -22.85
CA SER A 40 -18.94 12.24 -23.25
C SER A 40 -19.68 10.93 -23.61
N GLY A 41 -19.26 10.26 -24.69
CA GLY A 41 -19.81 8.97 -25.11
C GLY A 41 -20.91 9.00 -26.19
N LYS A 42 -21.36 10.16 -26.68
CA LYS A 42 -22.22 10.27 -27.88
C LYS A 42 -21.53 11.03 -29.03
N ARG A 43 -21.73 10.56 -30.27
CA ARG A 43 -21.38 11.28 -31.53
C ARG A 43 -22.39 12.42 -31.76
N PRO A 44 -22.03 13.56 -32.38
CA PRO A 44 -22.96 14.63 -32.66
C PRO A 44 -23.59 14.48 -34.05
N GLU A 45 -24.83 14.95 -34.18
CA GLU A 45 -25.63 14.81 -35.41
C GLU A 45 -25.09 15.65 -36.59
N TYR A 46 -24.28 16.67 -36.32
CA TYR A 46 -23.63 17.49 -37.34
C TYR A 46 -22.27 16.94 -37.85
N ALA A 47 -21.77 15.82 -37.31
CA ALA A 47 -20.53 15.22 -37.80
C ALA A 47 -20.79 14.45 -39.12
N PRO A 48 -20.21 14.86 -40.27
CA PRO A 48 -20.55 14.31 -41.58
C PRO A 48 -20.21 12.82 -41.73
N MET A 49 -20.85 12.17 -42.71
CA MET A 49 -20.55 10.78 -43.08
C MET A 49 -19.62 10.73 -44.29
N SER A 50 -18.36 10.38 -44.01
CA SER A 50 -17.37 9.70 -44.89
C SER A 50 -17.02 10.27 -46.28
N SER A 51 -15.70 10.46 -46.46
CA SER A 51 -14.93 10.16 -47.69
C SER A 51 -14.99 11.10 -48.89
N SER A 52 -13.83 11.71 -49.21
CA SER A 52 -13.04 11.35 -50.40
C SER A 52 -11.55 11.65 -50.14
N GLU A 53 -10.65 10.98 -50.88
CA GLU A 53 -9.23 11.35 -50.96
C GLU A 53 -8.99 12.55 -51.90
N GLU A 54 -7.75 13.09 -51.90
CA GLU A 54 -6.95 13.30 -53.13
C GLU A 54 -5.50 13.74 -52.80
N GLU A 55 -4.54 12.88 -53.11
CA GLU A 55 -3.21 13.25 -53.64
C GLU A 55 -2.70 12.02 -54.44
N SER A 56 -2.34 12.22 -55.70
CA SER A 56 -2.00 11.17 -56.69
C SER A 56 -0.46 11.09 -56.91
N GLU A 57 0.14 10.23 -57.76
CA GLU A 57 -0.33 9.49 -58.94
C GLU A 57 0.61 8.29 -59.28
N GLU A 58 0.32 7.57 -60.39
CA GLU A 58 1.11 6.46 -61.01
C GLU A 58 1.17 5.12 -60.21
N GLU A 59 0.87 3.93 -60.73
CA GLU A 59 0.75 3.42 -62.12
C GLU A 59 -0.55 2.58 -62.39
N ASP A 60 -1.09 2.73 -63.62
CA ASP A 60 -2.00 1.91 -64.45
C ASP A 60 -2.66 0.60 -63.93
N PHE A 61 -4.00 0.42 -64.00
CA PHE A 61 -4.86 0.03 -65.17
C PHE A 61 -4.74 -1.47 -65.61
N ILE A 62 -5.81 -2.25 -65.92
CA ILE A 62 -7.27 -1.99 -65.95
C ILE A 62 -8.14 -3.30 -66.02
N GLU A 63 -9.44 -3.18 -65.67
CA GLU A 63 -10.63 -3.96 -66.09
C GLU A 63 -10.94 -5.43 -65.69
N THR A 64 -12.23 -5.77 -65.87
CA THR A 64 -12.89 -7.03 -65.49
C THR A 64 -13.58 -7.76 -66.66
N ARG A 65 -13.44 -9.10 -66.71
CA ARG A 65 -14.39 -10.11 -67.26
C ARG A 65 -14.95 -9.98 -68.69
N LYS A 66 -14.64 -10.98 -69.55
CA LYS A 66 -15.61 -11.63 -70.46
C LYS A 66 -15.20 -13.05 -70.91
N HIS A 67 -16.11 -13.80 -71.54
CA HIS A 67 -16.00 -15.24 -71.83
C HIS A 67 -15.28 -15.61 -73.15
N ARG A 68 -14.61 -16.78 -73.22
CA ARG A 68 -15.10 -17.99 -73.98
C ARG A 68 -14.27 -19.28 -73.73
N LYS A 69 -14.82 -20.43 -74.17
CA LYS A 69 -14.26 -21.82 -74.20
C LYS A 69 -13.59 -22.13 -75.56
N PRO A 70 -13.02 -23.33 -75.88
CA PRO A 70 -12.72 -24.58 -75.12
C PRO A 70 -11.20 -24.94 -75.23
N SER A 71 -10.56 -26.15 -75.24
CA SER A 71 -10.73 -27.63 -75.02
C SER A 71 -9.31 -28.28 -75.14
N PRO A 72 -9.02 -29.59 -74.87
CA PRO A 72 -9.84 -30.70 -74.33
C PRO A 72 -9.25 -31.37 -73.05
N GLU A 73 -9.81 -32.51 -72.65
CA GLU A 73 -9.53 -33.29 -71.42
C GLU A 73 -8.45 -34.41 -71.58
N PRO A 74 -8.20 -35.25 -70.54
CA PRO A 74 -9.03 -36.45 -70.36
C PRO A 74 -9.51 -36.77 -68.92
N LYS A 75 -10.85 -36.91 -68.76
CA LYS A 75 -11.63 -37.99 -68.09
C LYS A 75 -11.27 -38.55 -66.69
N ALA A 76 -12.21 -39.11 -65.89
CA ALA A 76 -13.69 -39.02 -65.73
C ALA A 76 -14.13 -39.99 -64.58
N ILE A 77 -15.45 -40.08 -64.29
CA ILE A 77 -16.17 -40.88 -63.26
C ILE A 77 -16.38 -40.06 -61.95
N GLU A 78 -17.45 -39.27 -61.79
CA GLU A 78 -18.91 -39.55 -61.70
C GLU A 78 -19.42 -39.85 -60.28
N SER A 79 -20.14 -38.90 -59.68
CA SER A 79 -21.56 -39.05 -59.25
C SER A 79 -22.14 -37.74 -58.68
N ASP A 80 -23.46 -37.56 -58.82
CA ASP A 80 -24.30 -36.55 -58.14
C ASP A 80 -24.35 -36.81 -56.60
N ASP A 81 -24.84 -35.95 -55.71
CA ASP A 81 -26.10 -35.18 -55.77
C ASP A 81 -26.08 -33.94 -54.81
N SER A 82 -27.26 -33.45 -54.39
CA SER A 82 -27.55 -32.02 -54.22
C SER A 82 -27.93 -31.53 -52.80
N LEU A 83 -28.02 -30.20 -52.68
CA LEU A 83 -28.67 -29.38 -51.63
C LEU A 83 -27.91 -29.17 -50.28
N PRO A 84 -28.26 -28.13 -49.47
CA PRO A 84 -27.25 -27.27 -48.84
C PRO A 84 -26.91 -27.53 -47.37
N ASP A 85 -25.77 -26.96 -46.96
CA ASP A 85 -25.12 -27.07 -45.66
C ASP A 85 -25.88 -26.30 -44.54
N ASP A 86 -26.37 -27.01 -43.51
CA ASP A 86 -26.87 -26.41 -42.25
C ASP A 86 -25.76 -26.50 -41.16
N PRO A 87 -25.24 -25.36 -40.66
CA PRO A 87 -24.21 -25.33 -39.62
C PRO A 87 -24.53 -26.10 -38.33
N ARG A 88 -25.82 -26.42 -38.07
CA ARG A 88 -26.27 -27.13 -36.87
C ARG A 88 -25.92 -28.62 -36.89
N LEU A 89 -25.90 -29.26 -38.07
CA LEU A 89 -25.56 -30.68 -38.22
C LEU A 89 -24.06 -30.95 -38.01
N ARG A 90 -23.20 -29.99 -38.38
CA ARG A 90 -21.74 -30.10 -38.24
C ARG A 90 -21.26 -30.25 -36.79
N ARG A 91 -22.00 -29.70 -35.81
CA ARG A 91 -21.72 -29.86 -34.37
C ARG A 91 -22.18 -31.20 -33.77
N LEU A 92 -23.05 -31.94 -34.48
CA LEU A 92 -23.52 -33.26 -34.03
C LEU A 92 -22.62 -34.38 -34.54
N LYS A 93 -22.10 -34.29 -35.77
CA LYS A 93 -21.16 -35.29 -36.32
C LYS A 93 -19.78 -35.26 -35.66
N SER A 94 -19.30 -34.11 -35.19
CA SER A 94 -18.00 -34.00 -34.51
C SER A 94 -17.94 -34.70 -33.15
N ARG A 95 -19.08 -35.11 -32.55
CA ARG A 95 -19.13 -35.81 -31.25
C ARG A 95 -19.22 -37.34 -31.37
N HIS A 96 -18.91 -37.90 -32.55
CA HIS A 96 -18.93 -39.34 -32.85
C HIS A 96 -17.66 -39.83 -33.58
N LEU A 97 -16.59 -39.03 -33.57
CA LEU A 97 -15.36 -39.28 -34.35
C LEU A 97 -14.06 -39.29 -33.52
N GLU A 98 -14.16 -39.10 -32.20
CA GLU A 98 -13.05 -39.26 -31.24
C GLU A 98 -13.12 -40.59 -30.47
N GLU A 99 -14.13 -41.43 -30.74
CA GLU A 99 -14.45 -42.64 -29.96
C GLU A 99 -13.99 -43.95 -30.65
N SER A 100 -13.15 -43.85 -31.69
CA SER A 100 -12.67 -45.02 -32.46
C SER A 100 -11.33 -44.80 -33.18
N LYS A 101 -10.24 -44.72 -32.41
CA LYS A 101 -8.88 -45.16 -32.83
C LYS A 101 -7.85 -45.10 -31.68
N ASP A 102 -7.63 -46.23 -31.04
CA ASP A 102 -6.29 -46.83 -30.91
C ASP A 102 -6.43 -48.36 -30.79
N ASP A 103 -5.32 -49.09 -30.62
CA ASP A 103 -5.06 -50.53 -30.85
C ASP A 103 -4.48 -50.77 -32.26
N THR A 104 -3.30 -51.37 -32.45
CA THR A 104 -2.57 -52.44 -31.72
C THR A 104 -1.06 -52.10 -31.55
N VAL A 105 -0.43 -52.20 -30.35
CA VAL A 105 0.27 -53.39 -29.74
C VAL A 105 1.61 -53.73 -30.46
N ASP A 106 2.77 -54.05 -29.84
CA ASP A 106 3.11 -54.63 -28.51
C ASP A 106 4.12 -53.84 -27.62
N ASP A 107 3.95 -53.99 -26.29
CA ASP A 107 4.90 -54.20 -25.15
C ASP A 107 6.34 -53.61 -25.17
N VAL A 108 6.86 -53.01 -24.09
CA VAL A 108 7.19 -53.55 -22.73
C VAL A 108 7.43 -52.34 -21.78
N GLU A 109 7.09 -52.25 -20.48
CA GLU A 109 6.40 -53.13 -19.50
C GLU A 109 5.96 -52.31 -18.24
N HIS A 110 5.08 -52.93 -17.42
CA HIS A 110 4.52 -52.67 -16.08
C HIS A 110 5.31 -51.93 -14.95
N ASP A 111 4.68 -51.43 -13.86
CA ASP A 111 3.28 -50.98 -13.63
C ASP A 111 3.12 -50.22 -12.29
N ILE A 112 2.06 -49.40 -12.15
CA ILE A 112 1.14 -49.35 -10.99
C ILE A 112 -0.05 -48.41 -11.30
N GLU A 113 -1.25 -48.78 -10.83
CA GLU A 113 -2.53 -48.40 -11.43
C GLU A 113 -3.14 -47.04 -11.00
N THR A 114 -4.22 -46.61 -11.67
CA THR A 114 -4.78 -45.25 -11.58
C THR A 114 -6.21 -45.16 -11.04
N LYS A 115 -6.57 -43.95 -10.55
CA LYS A 115 -7.92 -43.38 -10.42
C LYS A 115 -8.92 -44.01 -9.41
N ARG A 116 -9.46 -43.14 -8.55
CA ARG A 116 -10.88 -43.19 -8.12
C ARG A 116 -11.53 -41.82 -8.26
N ARG A 117 -12.80 -41.80 -8.72
CA ARG A 117 -13.67 -40.60 -8.67
C ARG A 117 -14.37 -40.53 -7.30
N ARG A 118 -14.34 -39.36 -6.66
CA ARG A 118 -15.33 -38.86 -5.67
C ARG A 118 -15.52 -37.37 -6.01
N ARG A 119 -16.73 -36.84 -6.24
CA ARG A 119 -17.96 -36.81 -5.44
C ARG A 119 -17.74 -36.09 -4.10
N ILE A 120 -18.34 -34.91 -3.99
CA ILE A 120 -18.32 -34.05 -2.81
C ILE A 120 -19.10 -34.74 -1.67
N HIS A 121 -18.63 -34.55 -0.44
CA HIS A 121 -19.22 -35.08 0.80
C HIS A 121 -19.11 -33.97 1.85
N GLU A 122 -20.19 -33.70 2.56
CA GLU A 122 -20.23 -32.81 3.72
C GLU A 122 -19.70 -33.53 4.97
N PRO A 123 -19.13 -32.82 5.97
CA PRO A 123 -18.47 -33.46 7.10
C PRO A 123 -19.45 -34.06 8.10
N GLU A 124 -19.30 -35.36 8.37
CA GLU A 124 -19.96 -36.08 9.45
C GLU A 124 -18.91 -36.49 10.51
N VAL A 125 -19.30 -36.50 11.78
CA VAL A 125 -18.42 -36.82 12.91
C VAL A 125 -18.31 -38.33 13.09
N LEU A 126 -17.11 -38.83 13.37
CA LEU A 126 -16.91 -40.18 13.89
C LEU A 126 -16.06 -40.13 15.15
N GLU A 127 -16.65 -40.62 16.24
CA GLU A 127 -15.93 -41.06 17.43
C GLU A 127 -15.27 -42.42 17.15
N ALA A 128 -14.32 -42.82 17.99
CA ALA A 128 -13.52 -44.03 17.78
C ALA A 128 -13.96 -45.17 18.71
N GLU A 129 -14.01 -46.40 18.18
CA GLU A 129 -14.01 -47.63 18.98
C GLU A 129 -12.98 -48.61 18.44
N GLU A 130 -12.28 -49.29 19.36
CA GLU A 130 -11.32 -50.36 19.07
C GLU A 130 -12.00 -51.74 19.12
N SER A 131 -11.45 -52.73 18.42
CA SER A 131 -12.06 -54.05 18.31
C SER A 131 -11.66 -55.02 19.43
N SER A 132 -12.61 -55.30 20.32
CA SER A 132 -12.89 -56.60 20.96
C SER A 132 -11.79 -57.37 21.71
N GLU A 133 -12.05 -57.65 23.01
CA GLU A 133 -11.82 -58.99 23.61
C GLU A 133 -12.62 -59.15 24.92
N GLY A 134 -13.01 -60.39 25.28
CA GLY A 134 -13.49 -60.76 26.63
C GLY A 134 -15.01 -60.90 26.84
N GLU A 135 -15.47 -62.13 27.11
CA GLU A 135 -16.82 -62.45 27.64
C GLU A 135 -16.83 -62.45 29.18
N THR A 136 -17.90 -62.01 29.84
CA THR A 136 -18.48 -62.79 30.98
C THR A 136 -19.90 -62.38 31.42
N GLU A 137 -20.61 -63.40 31.88
CA GLU A 137 -22.01 -63.49 32.29
C GLU A 137 -22.52 -62.66 33.51
N ILE A 138 -23.86 -62.61 33.61
CA ILE A 138 -24.71 -62.96 34.79
C ILE A 138 -25.41 -61.88 35.67
N ARG A 139 -26.75 -62.04 35.75
CA ARG A 139 -27.76 -61.64 36.80
C ARG A 139 -28.18 -60.16 37.04
N ARG A 140 -29.45 -59.90 36.71
CA ARG A 140 -30.39 -58.99 37.45
C ARG A 140 -30.74 -59.57 38.83
N PRO A 141 -31.21 -58.78 39.84
CA PRO A 141 -32.68 -58.69 40.07
C PRO A 141 -33.28 -57.46 40.83
N ARG A 142 -34.58 -57.18 40.55
CA ARG A 142 -35.66 -56.61 41.44
C ARG A 142 -35.71 -55.12 41.87
N GLY A 143 -36.95 -54.63 42.03
CA GLY A 143 -37.38 -53.27 42.45
C GLY A 143 -37.96 -52.48 41.25
N ALA A 144 -39.25 -52.25 41.03
CA ALA A 144 -40.42 -52.02 41.91
C ALA A 144 -40.35 -50.66 42.64
N GLU A 145 -41.34 -49.75 42.58
CA GLU A 145 -42.69 -49.71 41.95
C GLU A 145 -42.83 -48.41 41.10
N SER A 146 -43.93 -48.00 40.42
CA SER A 146 -45.37 -48.22 40.62
C SER A 146 -46.21 -48.17 39.31
N SER A 147 -47.52 -47.88 39.44
CA SER A 147 -48.58 -47.60 38.45
C SER A 147 -48.44 -46.20 37.78
N GLU A 148 -49.20 -45.78 36.75
CA GLU A 148 -50.59 -46.15 36.35
C GLU A 148 -50.79 -46.39 34.84
N GLU A 149 -51.78 -47.23 34.51
CA GLU A 149 -52.33 -47.48 33.17
C GLU A 149 -53.73 -46.83 33.10
N GLU A 150 -54.04 -46.03 32.09
CA GLU A 150 -55.42 -45.72 31.66
C GLU A 150 -55.50 -45.69 30.12
N GLU A 151 -56.69 -45.94 29.59
CA GLU A 151 -56.91 -46.47 28.24
C GLU A 151 -57.19 -45.38 27.16
N GLU A 152 -56.93 -45.70 25.89
CA GLU A 152 -57.31 -44.84 24.76
C GLU A 152 -58.82 -44.89 24.49
N GLU A 153 -59.60 -43.96 25.07
CA GLU A 153 -61.00 -43.76 24.66
C GLU A 153 -61.08 -43.20 23.22
N GLU A 154 -61.47 -44.04 22.26
CA GLU A 154 -61.86 -43.60 20.91
C GLU A 154 -63.12 -42.72 20.94
N LEU A 155 -62.93 -41.41 21.11
CA LEU A 155 -64.00 -40.40 21.03
C LEU A 155 -64.64 -40.40 19.63
N SER A 156 -65.81 -41.05 19.52
CA SER A 156 -66.55 -41.17 18.25
C SER A 156 -66.77 -39.84 17.53
N ASP A 157 -66.76 -39.87 16.20
CA ASP A 157 -66.94 -38.71 15.32
C ASP A 157 -68.15 -37.83 15.68
N THR A 158 -69.19 -38.43 16.25
CA THR A 158 -70.43 -37.71 16.65
C THR A 158 -70.18 -36.60 17.67
N GLU A 159 -69.24 -36.77 18.61
CA GLU A 159 -68.94 -35.75 19.63
C GLU A 159 -67.96 -34.70 19.08
N ILE A 160 -67.09 -35.06 18.12
CA ILE A 160 -66.28 -34.11 17.35
C ILE A 160 -67.18 -33.19 16.51
N GLU A 161 -68.20 -33.75 15.86
CA GLU A 161 -69.21 -33.00 15.11
C GLU A 161 -70.04 -32.08 16.03
N ARG A 162 -70.43 -32.57 17.22
CA ARG A 162 -71.12 -31.77 18.25
C ARG A 162 -70.25 -30.62 18.74
N ARG A 163 -68.96 -30.87 18.96
CA ARG A 163 -67.97 -29.84 19.33
C ARG A 163 -67.77 -28.81 18.22
N ARG A 164 -67.81 -29.22 16.94
CA ARG A 164 -67.85 -28.31 15.77
C ARG A 164 -69.14 -27.50 15.70
N GLN A 165 -70.31 -28.10 16.00
CA GLN A 165 -71.58 -27.38 16.06
C GLN A 165 -71.59 -26.34 17.18
N MET A 166 -71.11 -26.69 18.39
CA MET A 166 -70.91 -25.74 19.49
C MET A 166 -69.95 -24.60 19.12
N LEU A 167 -68.86 -24.89 18.39
CA LEU A 167 -67.93 -23.86 17.93
C LEU A 167 -68.56 -22.96 16.86
N LYS A 168 -69.37 -23.52 15.95
CA LYS A 168 -70.13 -22.78 14.92
C LYS A 168 -71.24 -21.93 15.53
N GLN A 169 -71.97 -22.43 16.52
CA GLN A 169 -72.92 -21.66 17.32
C GLN A 169 -72.23 -20.55 18.11
N ARG A 170 -71.03 -20.81 18.68
CA ARG A 170 -70.26 -19.77 19.38
C ARG A 170 -69.78 -18.68 18.43
N VAL A 171 -69.33 -19.02 17.23
CA VAL A 171 -68.97 -18.05 16.19
C VAL A 171 -70.19 -17.27 15.72
N LEU A 172 -71.35 -17.92 15.54
CA LEU A 172 -72.61 -17.24 15.24
C LEU A 172 -73.01 -16.29 16.39
N SER A 173 -73.03 -16.73 17.64
CA SER A 173 -73.39 -15.88 18.78
C SER A 173 -72.39 -14.74 19.01
N THR A 174 -71.12 -14.92 18.65
CA THR A 174 -70.12 -13.83 18.68
C THR A 174 -70.32 -12.86 17.51
N LYS A 175 -70.79 -13.34 16.35
CA LYS A 175 -71.16 -12.49 15.20
C LYS A 175 -72.47 -11.74 15.45
N GLU A 176 -73.48 -12.38 16.03
CA GLU A 176 -74.72 -11.76 16.51
C GLU A 176 -74.42 -10.75 17.63
N GLN A 177 -73.52 -11.07 18.57
CA GLN A 177 -73.05 -10.09 19.56
C GLN A 177 -72.30 -8.92 18.92
N MET A 178 -71.48 -9.14 17.89
CA MET A 178 -70.86 -8.03 17.14
C MET A 178 -71.89 -7.23 16.35
N GLU A 179 -72.89 -7.85 15.73
CA GLU A 179 -73.95 -7.17 14.99
C GLU A 179 -74.87 -6.36 15.93
N ILE A 180 -75.15 -6.86 17.13
CA ILE A 180 -75.84 -6.10 18.20
C ILE A 180 -74.93 -4.98 18.74
N GLU A 181 -73.63 -5.23 18.99
CA GLU A 181 -72.69 -4.20 19.46
C GLU A 181 -72.34 -3.16 18.37
N ILE A 182 -72.77 -3.38 17.13
CA ILE A 182 -72.78 -2.40 16.02
C ILE A 182 -74.12 -1.65 16.02
N MET A 183 -75.26 -2.34 16.03
CA MET A 183 -76.61 -1.72 16.07
C MET A 183 -76.81 -0.82 17.30
N ASP A 184 -76.39 -1.26 18.50
CA ASP A 184 -76.46 -0.47 19.74
C ASP A 184 -75.58 0.81 19.68
N LYS A 185 -74.65 0.91 18.71
CA LYS A 185 -73.86 2.12 18.43
C LYS A 185 -74.40 2.97 17.27
N GLU A 186 -75.43 2.49 16.57
CA GLU A 186 -76.08 3.21 15.47
C GLU A 186 -77.40 3.88 15.92
N GLU A 187 -78.13 3.36 16.91
CA GLU A 187 -79.38 3.99 17.40
C GLU A 187 -79.20 5.13 18.42
N GLU A 188 -78.15 5.18 19.25
CA GLU A 188 -77.84 6.36 20.11
C GLU A 188 -77.04 7.46 19.35
N GLY A 189 -77.32 7.68 18.06
CA GLY A 189 -76.44 8.43 17.15
C GLY A 189 -77.03 9.56 16.28
N HIS A 190 -78.35 9.66 16.09
CA HIS A 190 -78.89 10.53 15.02
C HIS A 190 -79.88 11.65 15.42
N SER A 191 -79.31 12.86 15.51
CA SER A 191 -79.91 14.12 15.02
C SER A 191 -78.78 15.16 14.86
N GLU A 192 -78.43 15.72 13.69
CA GLU A 192 -78.76 15.47 12.28
C GLU A 192 -77.42 15.70 11.53
N GLN A 193 -76.86 14.74 10.79
CA GLN A 193 -77.13 14.44 9.37
C GLN A 193 -76.75 15.59 8.39
N GLU A 194 -75.97 15.36 7.32
CA GLU A 194 -75.22 14.14 6.93
C GLU A 194 -74.11 14.46 5.91
N SER A 195 -73.12 13.56 5.77
CA SER A 195 -72.08 13.64 4.74
C SER A 195 -71.63 12.24 4.30
N GLU A 196 -71.63 12.02 2.99
CA GLU A 196 -70.78 11.10 2.22
C GLU A 196 -70.21 9.85 2.92
N GLU A 197 -70.68 8.66 2.52
CA GLU A 197 -69.74 7.59 2.10
C GLU A 197 -70.38 6.67 1.04
N GLU A 198 -69.56 5.90 0.34
CA GLU A 198 -69.93 5.21 -0.91
C GLU A 198 -70.69 3.89 -0.70
N SER A 199 -71.54 3.51 -1.66
CA SER A 199 -71.95 2.13 -1.88
C SER A 199 -71.76 1.74 -3.34
N SER A 200 -71.33 0.51 -3.58
CA SER A 200 -71.00 -0.04 -4.89
C SER A 200 -72.23 -0.47 -5.67
N GLU A 201 -72.21 -0.34 -7.00
CA GLU A 201 -72.99 -1.25 -7.85
C GLU A 201 -72.31 -1.52 -9.20
N TYR A 202 -72.71 -2.62 -9.84
CA TYR A 202 -72.34 -3.01 -11.21
C TYR A 202 -73.33 -2.38 -12.21
N GLU A 203 -72.90 -2.15 -13.45
CA GLU A 203 -73.53 -2.59 -14.72
C GLU A 203 -72.84 -1.87 -15.91
N GLU A 204 -73.46 -1.86 -17.10
CA GLU A 204 -72.80 -1.66 -18.40
C GLU A 204 -72.72 -0.20 -18.92
N ASP A 205 -72.29 -0.07 -20.20
CA ASP A 205 -72.18 1.14 -21.03
C ASP A 205 -71.08 2.16 -20.66
N SER A 206 -70.62 3.03 -21.57
CA SER A 206 -70.36 2.96 -23.02
C SER A 206 -69.73 4.31 -23.40
N ASP A 207 -68.88 4.34 -24.44
CA ASP A 207 -68.24 5.57 -24.96
C ASP A 207 -67.36 6.36 -23.94
N SER A 208 -66.59 7.35 -24.36
CA SER A 208 -65.43 7.26 -25.25
C SER A 208 -64.61 8.56 -25.10
N GLU A 209 -63.28 8.48 -25.25
CA GLU A 209 -62.46 9.43 -26.04
C GLU A 209 -60.97 9.01 -25.99
N GLU A 210 -60.17 9.55 -26.91
CA GLU A 210 -58.82 9.06 -27.22
C GLU A 210 -57.70 9.95 -26.67
N GLU A 211 -56.71 9.37 -26.00
CA GLU A 211 -55.32 9.81 -26.20
C GLU A 211 -54.34 8.63 -26.16
N THR A 212 -53.28 8.69 -26.98
CA THR A 212 -52.66 7.48 -27.55
C THR A 212 -51.33 7.08 -26.93
N GLY A 213 -51.36 6.05 -26.07
CA GLY A 213 -50.17 5.36 -25.58
C GLY A 213 -49.40 4.62 -26.69
N VAL A 214 -48.05 4.68 -26.65
CA VAL A 214 -47.18 4.11 -27.69
C VAL A 214 -47.27 2.57 -27.74
N ARG A 215 -47.79 2.04 -28.86
CA ARG A 215 -47.94 0.59 -29.10
C ARG A 215 -46.59 -0.13 -29.22
N LEU A 216 -46.25 -0.94 -28.22
CA LEU A 216 -45.22 -2.00 -28.35
C LEU A 216 -45.74 -3.14 -29.24
N LYS A 217 -44.83 -3.77 -30.00
CA LYS A 217 -45.18 -4.86 -30.93
C LYS A 217 -45.52 -6.15 -30.15
N PRO A 218 -46.61 -6.86 -30.49
CA PRO A 218 -46.99 -8.08 -29.79
C PRO A 218 -45.98 -9.22 -30.04
N VAL A 219 -45.52 -9.86 -28.96
CA VAL A 219 -44.66 -11.05 -29.02
C VAL A 219 -45.53 -12.29 -28.99
N PHE A 220 -45.40 -13.17 -29.98
CA PHE A 220 -46.26 -14.35 -30.13
C PHE A 220 -45.82 -15.50 -29.20
N VAL A 221 -46.31 -15.48 -27.95
CA VAL A 221 -46.10 -16.56 -26.97
C VAL A 221 -46.85 -17.82 -27.38
N ARG A 222 -46.17 -18.98 -27.38
CA ARG A 222 -46.74 -20.23 -27.91
C ARG A 222 -47.82 -20.77 -26.97
N LYS A 223 -48.76 -21.56 -27.51
CA LYS A 223 -49.93 -22.08 -26.77
C LYS A 223 -49.57 -22.86 -25.48
N ARG A 224 -48.37 -23.44 -25.41
CA ARG A 224 -47.83 -24.19 -24.25
C ARG A 224 -47.06 -23.36 -23.22
N GLU A 225 -46.91 -22.06 -23.46
CA GLU A 225 -46.24 -21.08 -22.57
C GLU A 225 -47.26 -20.11 -21.93
N ARG A 226 -48.57 -20.35 -22.14
CA ARG A 226 -49.67 -19.63 -21.49
C ARG A 226 -50.14 -20.38 -20.23
N VAL A 227 -49.58 -20.02 -19.09
CA VAL A 227 -50.13 -20.36 -17.77
C VAL A 227 -51.50 -19.70 -17.63
N THR A 228 -52.49 -20.41 -17.08
CA THR A 228 -53.84 -19.84 -16.89
C THR A 228 -53.87 -18.95 -15.64
N ILE A 229 -54.69 -17.89 -15.67
CA ILE A 229 -54.73 -16.88 -14.59
C ILE A 229 -55.07 -17.54 -13.24
N LEU A 230 -56.07 -18.44 -13.25
CA LEU A 230 -56.48 -19.30 -12.14
C LEU A 230 -55.34 -20.10 -11.48
N GLU A 231 -54.39 -20.60 -12.27
CA GLU A 231 -53.27 -21.40 -11.78
C GLU A 231 -52.24 -20.51 -11.05
N LYS A 232 -52.01 -19.32 -11.61
CA LYS A 232 -51.13 -18.28 -11.03
C LYS A 232 -51.71 -17.68 -9.74
N GLU A 233 -53.02 -17.47 -9.66
CA GLU A 233 -53.68 -17.03 -8.42
C GLU A 233 -53.60 -18.09 -7.32
N LYS A 234 -53.78 -19.36 -7.66
CA LYS A 234 -53.71 -20.48 -6.71
C LYS A 234 -52.29 -20.69 -6.16
N GLU A 235 -51.27 -20.47 -6.98
CA GLU A 235 -49.88 -20.44 -6.53
C GLU A 235 -49.58 -19.22 -5.64
N ALA A 236 -50.15 -18.04 -5.96
CA ALA A 236 -50.04 -16.84 -5.13
C ALA A 236 -50.75 -16.96 -3.77
N GLN A 237 -51.90 -17.63 -3.70
CA GLN A 237 -52.60 -17.94 -2.44
C GLN A 237 -51.74 -18.85 -1.55
N ARG A 238 -51.26 -19.99 -2.07
CA ARG A 238 -50.33 -20.87 -1.34
C ARG A 238 -49.10 -20.16 -0.83
N LYS A 239 -48.56 -19.22 -1.60
CA LYS A 239 -47.40 -18.42 -1.18
C LYS A 239 -47.74 -17.48 -0.01
N LYS A 240 -48.92 -16.86 0.00
CA LYS A 240 -49.41 -16.04 1.13
C LYS A 240 -49.69 -16.89 2.37
N GLU A 241 -50.22 -18.11 2.21
CA GLU A 241 -50.44 -19.05 3.33
C GLU A 241 -49.12 -19.43 4.00
N LEU A 242 -48.11 -19.84 3.22
CA LEU A 242 -46.77 -20.15 3.71
C LEU A 242 -46.07 -18.93 4.36
N GLU A 243 -46.25 -17.73 3.81
CA GLU A 243 -45.71 -16.50 4.40
C GLU A 243 -46.37 -16.15 5.74
N HIS A 244 -47.68 -16.35 5.85
CA HIS A 244 -48.44 -16.18 7.10
C HIS A 244 -48.03 -17.21 8.17
N GLU A 245 -47.88 -18.48 7.79
CA GLU A 245 -47.43 -19.56 8.69
C GLU A 245 -45.98 -19.33 9.15
N ALA A 246 -45.08 -18.94 8.24
CA ALA A 246 -43.70 -18.57 8.58
C ALA A 246 -43.64 -17.36 9.54
N LYS A 247 -44.50 -16.36 9.34
CA LYS A 247 -44.62 -15.19 10.23
C LYS A 247 -45.14 -15.59 11.62
N LYS A 248 -46.13 -16.49 11.69
CA LYS A 248 -46.63 -17.03 12.96
C LYS A 248 -45.55 -17.82 13.72
N MET A 249 -44.82 -18.71 13.04
CA MET A 249 -43.66 -19.39 13.60
C MET A 249 -42.56 -18.41 14.07
N ALA A 250 -42.35 -17.30 13.37
CA ALA A 250 -41.40 -16.27 13.79
C ALA A 250 -41.85 -15.54 15.07
N GLU A 251 -43.15 -15.31 15.25
CA GLU A 251 -43.69 -14.75 16.50
C GLU A 251 -43.65 -15.75 17.67
N GLU A 252 -43.92 -17.04 17.42
CA GLU A 252 -43.78 -18.09 18.42
C GLU A 252 -42.31 -18.26 18.86
N ARG A 253 -41.36 -18.22 17.91
CA ARG A 253 -39.91 -18.17 18.20
C ARG A 253 -39.52 -16.91 18.99
N ARG A 254 -40.11 -15.75 18.70
CA ARG A 254 -39.88 -14.50 19.46
C ARG A 254 -40.43 -14.59 20.89
N LYS A 255 -41.60 -15.18 21.09
CA LYS A 255 -42.17 -15.42 22.43
C LYS A 255 -41.31 -16.41 23.23
N TYR A 256 -40.81 -17.46 22.57
CA TYR A 256 -39.89 -18.42 23.19
C TYR A 256 -38.54 -17.80 23.57
N THR A 257 -37.93 -16.97 22.71
CA THR A 257 -36.68 -16.26 23.07
C THR A 257 -36.90 -15.17 24.12
N LEU A 258 -38.03 -14.46 24.13
CA LEU A 258 -38.38 -13.57 25.25
C LEU A 258 -38.46 -14.35 26.56
N LYS A 259 -39.11 -15.51 26.57
CA LYS A 259 -39.25 -16.34 27.78
C LYS A 259 -37.89 -16.86 28.28
N MET A 260 -37.01 -17.31 27.39
CA MET A 260 -35.64 -17.67 27.78
C MET A 260 -34.87 -16.47 28.36
N VAL A 261 -35.01 -15.28 27.77
CA VAL A 261 -34.38 -14.04 28.31
C VAL A 261 -34.97 -13.65 29.67
N GLU A 262 -36.27 -13.81 29.88
CA GLU A 262 -36.91 -13.59 31.19
C GLU A 262 -36.42 -14.59 32.24
N GLU A 263 -36.31 -15.88 31.89
CA GLU A 263 -35.74 -16.91 32.77
C GLU A 263 -34.25 -16.65 33.08
N GLU A 264 -33.47 -16.16 32.11
CA GLU A 264 -32.05 -15.81 32.31
C GLU A 264 -31.87 -14.55 33.17
N ILE A 265 -32.67 -13.51 32.95
CA ILE A 265 -32.73 -12.31 33.83
C ILE A 265 -33.15 -12.72 35.24
N ARG A 266 -34.06 -13.69 35.38
CA ARG A 266 -34.47 -14.22 36.69
C ARG A 266 -33.34 -14.98 37.37
N LYS A 267 -32.56 -15.79 36.65
CA LYS A 267 -31.31 -16.39 37.17
C LYS A 267 -30.31 -15.33 37.59
N GLU A 268 -30.02 -14.33 36.75
CA GLU A 268 -29.14 -13.20 37.08
C GLU A 268 -29.60 -12.47 38.35
N SER A 269 -30.91 -12.25 38.52
CA SER A 269 -31.45 -11.59 39.71
C SER A 269 -31.24 -12.41 40.98
N ASN A 270 -31.44 -13.74 40.91
CA ASN A 270 -31.16 -14.65 42.03
C ASN A 270 -29.66 -14.72 42.35
N VAL A 271 -28.79 -14.68 41.34
CA VAL A 271 -27.33 -14.64 41.51
C VAL A 271 -26.88 -13.31 42.12
N LYS A 272 -27.38 -12.16 41.64
CA LYS A 272 -27.14 -10.84 42.24
C LYS A 272 -27.61 -10.77 43.70
N THR A 273 -28.74 -11.39 44.02
CA THR A 273 -29.27 -11.44 45.40
C THR A 273 -28.41 -12.32 46.32
N LYS A 274 -27.69 -13.33 45.78
CA LYS A 274 -26.67 -14.08 46.53
C LYS A 274 -25.35 -13.31 46.70
N ILE A 275 -24.95 -12.51 45.71
CA ILE A 275 -23.67 -11.78 45.71
C ILE A 275 -23.74 -10.49 46.56
N ALA A 276 -24.91 -9.90 46.76
CA ALA A 276 -25.11 -8.67 47.54
C ALA A 276 -24.91 -8.81 49.08
N GLY A 277 -24.20 -9.84 49.54
CA GLY A 277 -23.99 -10.14 50.97
C GLY A 277 -22.64 -9.68 51.55
N GLU A 278 -21.59 -9.55 50.73
CA GLU A 278 -20.23 -9.30 51.21
C GLU A 278 -19.52 -8.22 50.37
N GLU A 279 -19.11 -7.12 51.01
CA GLU A 279 -18.21 -6.12 50.41
C GLU A 279 -16.75 -6.55 50.59
N LEU A 280 -16.02 -6.77 49.49
CA LEU A 280 -14.57 -6.98 49.51
C LEU A 280 -13.85 -5.86 48.76
N SER A 281 -12.72 -5.42 49.33
CA SER A 281 -12.01 -4.21 48.90
C SER A 281 -10.90 -4.48 47.89
N LEU A 282 -10.50 -3.44 47.14
CA LEU A 282 -9.57 -3.51 45.99
C LEU A 282 -8.08 -3.80 46.35
N TYR A 283 -7.80 -4.41 47.51
CA TYR A 283 -6.43 -4.58 48.04
C TYR A 283 -6.14 -5.96 48.68
N ASP A 284 -6.97 -6.97 48.41
CA ASP A 284 -6.61 -8.38 48.67
C ASP A 284 -6.40 -9.13 47.35
N VAL A 285 -5.13 -9.20 46.91
CA VAL A 285 -4.68 -10.17 45.90
C VAL A 285 -3.93 -11.25 46.66
N ASN A 286 -4.69 -12.20 47.21
CA ASN A 286 -4.12 -13.33 47.92
C ASN A 286 -3.77 -14.42 46.89
N THR A 287 -2.47 -14.67 46.69
CA THR A 287 -1.98 -15.64 45.71
C THR A 287 -1.85 -17.02 46.34
N ASP A 288 -2.92 -17.81 46.26
CA ASP A 288 -2.90 -19.26 46.47
C ASP A 288 -3.89 -19.91 45.48
N ASP A 289 -3.60 -21.14 45.05
CA ASP A 289 -4.19 -21.71 43.82
C ASP A 289 -5.58 -22.34 44.04
N GLU A 290 -6.69 -21.73 43.54
CA GLU A 290 -7.98 -22.44 43.31
C GLU A 290 -9.10 -21.63 42.55
N ASN A 291 -8.85 -20.99 41.38
CA ASN A 291 -9.98 -20.60 40.49
C ASN A 291 -9.70 -20.33 38.98
N ASP A 292 -9.18 -21.32 38.26
CA ASP A 292 -9.05 -21.27 36.79
C ASP A 292 -10.39 -21.03 36.07
N GLU A 293 -11.52 -21.49 36.63
CA GLU A 293 -12.84 -21.32 36.03
C GLU A 293 -13.27 -19.85 35.99
N VAL A 294 -13.06 -19.06 37.06
CA VAL A 294 -13.40 -17.63 37.10
C VAL A 294 -12.48 -16.80 36.20
N GLU A 295 -11.18 -17.13 36.08
CA GLU A 295 -10.35 -16.48 35.05
C GLU A 295 -10.79 -16.88 33.63
N TYR A 296 -11.14 -18.15 33.39
CA TYR A 296 -11.65 -18.59 32.09
C TYR A 296 -12.98 -17.91 31.74
N GLU A 297 -13.90 -17.74 32.69
CA GLU A 297 -15.14 -16.97 32.50
C GLU A 297 -14.85 -15.48 32.26
N ALA A 298 -13.91 -14.87 32.99
CA ALA A 298 -13.50 -13.49 32.75
C ALA A 298 -12.87 -13.32 31.36
N TRP A 299 -12.03 -14.27 30.92
CA TRP A 299 -11.46 -14.33 29.58
C TRP A 299 -12.54 -14.48 28.52
N LYS A 300 -13.47 -15.42 28.69
CA LYS A 300 -14.62 -15.66 27.82
C LYS A 300 -15.52 -14.43 27.72
N GLN A 301 -15.75 -13.70 28.81
CA GLN A 301 -16.46 -12.42 28.79
C GLN A 301 -15.66 -11.31 28.08
N ARG A 302 -14.33 -11.25 28.23
CA ARG A 302 -13.46 -10.29 27.51
C ARG A 302 -13.51 -10.55 25.99
N GLU A 303 -13.35 -11.79 25.56
CA GLU A 303 -13.40 -12.17 24.14
C GLU A 303 -14.81 -12.10 23.55
N LEU A 304 -15.87 -12.44 24.29
CA LEU A 304 -17.25 -12.27 23.81
C LEU A 304 -17.60 -10.78 23.68
N LYS A 305 -17.10 -9.89 24.57
CA LYS A 305 -17.20 -8.43 24.41
C LYS A 305 -16.41 -7.91 23.20
N ARG A 306 -15.25 -8.51 22.88
CA ARG A 306 -14.47 -8.20 21.67
C ARG A 306 -15.21 -8.63 20.41
N LEU A 307 -15.55 -9.91 20.29
CA LEU A 307 -16.33 -10.47 19.16
C LEU A 307 -17.68 -9.76 18.97
N LYS A 308 -18.28 -9.25 20.05
CA LYS A 308 -19.47 -8.39 19.99
C LYS A 308 -19.14 -7.03 19.37
N ARG A 309 -18.10 -6.31 19.85
CA ARG A 309 -17.68 -5.02 19.27
C ARG A 309 -17.30 -5.15 17.79
N ASP A 310 -16.47 -6.14 17.46
CA ASP A 310 -15.99 -6.44 16.10
C ASP A 310 -17.13 -6.93 15.17
N ARG A 311 -18.33 -7.18 15.72
CA ARG A 311 -19.59 -7.40 14.99
C ARG A 311 -20.43 -6.12 14.91
N GLU A 312 -20.63 -5.43 16.03
CA GLU A 312 -21.39 -4.18 16.10
C GLU A 312 -20.78 -3.09 15.20
N GLU A 313 -19.46 -3.00 15.08
CA GLU A 313 -18.76 -2.10 14.13
C GLU A 313 -19.08 -2.45 12.66
N ARG A 314 -19.17 -3.75 12.32
CA ARG A 314 -19.52 -4.20 10.95
C ARG A 314 -20.99 -3.96 10.64
N GLU A 315 -21.88 -4.30 11.59
CA GLU A 315 -23.32 -4.03 11.48
C GLU A 315 -23.62 -2.52 11.45
N GLN A 316 -22.81 -1.70 12.14
CA GLN A 316 -22.90 -0.24 12.07
C GLN A 316 -22.46 0.30 10.71
N LEU A 317 -21.34 -0.16 10.15
CA LEU A 317 -20.90 0.24 8.81
C LEU A 317 -21.92 -0.16 7.72
N GLU A 318 -22.52 -1.34 7.83
CA GLU A 318 -23.61 -1.76 6.93
C GLU A 318 -24.87 -0.90 7.12
N ARG A 319 -25.24 -0.55 8.36
CA ARG A 319 -26.38 0.33 8.67
C ARG A 319 -26.16 1.76 8.17
N GLU A 320 -24.97 2.33 8.36
CA GLU A 320 -24.60 3.65 7.85
C GLU A 320 -24.59 3.67 6.32
N LYS A 321 -24.09 2.61 5.67
CA LYS A 321 -24.14 2.46 4.22
C LYS A 321 -25.58 2.36 3.71
N LEU A 322 -26.44 1.57 4.35
CA LEU A 322 -27.86 1.45 4.01
C LEU A 322 -28.60 2.78 4.21
N GLU A 323 -28.28 3.54 5.26
CA GLU A 323 -28.86 4.86 5.50
C GLU A 323 -28.38 5.88 4.45
N ILE A 324 -27.12 5.82 4.04
CA ILE A 324 -26.59 6.63 2.93
C ILE A 324 -27.26 6.25 1.60
N GLU A 325 -27.50 4.97 1.33
CA GLU A 325 -28.18 4.49 0.12
C GLU A 325 -29.69 4.83 0.13
N ARG A 326 -30.33 4.79 1.30
CA ARG A 326 -31.70 5.30 1.55
C ARG A 326 -31.79 6.80 1.29
N VAL A 327 -30.96 7.63 1.92
CA VAL A 327 -30.95 9.09 1.71
C VAL A 327 -30.63 9.45 0.25
N ARG A 328 -29.82 8.65 -0.45
CA ARG A 328 -29.55 8.80 -1.89
C ARG A 328 -30.76 8.47 -2.78
N SER A 329 -31.60 7.50 -2.41
CA SER A 329 -32.78 7.11 -3.21
C SER A 329 -34.02 7.99 -2.94
N MET A 330 -34.14 8.60 -1.76
CA MET A 330 -35.18 9.60 -1.46
C MET A 330 -35.07 10.86 -2.34
N THR A 331 -36.18 11.57 -2.59
CA THR A 331 -36.19 12.81 -3.40
C THR A 331 -35.61 14.02 -2.65
N GLU A 332 -35.34 15.11 -3.37
CA GLU A 332 -34.83 16.35 -2.76
C GLU A 332 -35.88 17.10 -1.91
N GLU A 333 -37.16 16.76 -2.01
CA GLU A 333 -38.20 17.29 -1.11
C GLU A 333 -38.33 16.44 0.16
N ASP A 334 -38.27 15.12 0.02
CA ASP A 334 -38.27 14.20 1.16
C ASP A 334 -37.05 14.45 2.07
N ARG A 335 -35.85 14.58 1.49
CA ARG A 335 -34.63 14.91 2.27
C ARG A 335 -34.78 16.23 3.04
N ARG A 336 -35.46 17.23 2.49
CA ARG A 336 -35.69 18.52 3.17
C ARG A 336 -36.69 18.38 4.32
N ASN A 337 -37.68 17.49 4.21
CA ASN A 337 -38.56 17.12 5.31
C ASN A 337 -37.82 16.28 6.37
N GLU A 338 -37.03 15.29 5.96
CA GLU A 338 -36.29 14.41 6.87
C GLU A 338 -35.23 15.17 7.67
N PHE A 339 -34.46 16.08 7.07
CA PHE A 339 -33.55 16.98 7.82
C PHE A 339 -34.27 18.03 8.69
N ARG A 340 -35.58 18.26 8.49
CA ARG A 340 -36.42 19.13 9.35
C ARG A 340 -36.98 18.36 10.55
N VAL A 341 -37.29 17.07 10.38
CA VAL A 341 -37.73 16.16 11.46
C VAL A 341 -36.54 15.67 12.30
N ASN A 342 -35.44 15.32 11.64
CA ASN A 342 -34.18 14.84 12.24
C ASN A 342 -33.07 15.90 12.09
N PRO A 343 -33.09 16.99 12.88
CA PRO A 343 -32.04 18.01 12.84
C PRO A 343 -30.71 17.43 13.33
N LYS A 344 -29.60 17.84 12.68
CA LYS A 344 -28.25 17.40 13.07
C LYS A 344 -27.95 17.75 14.52
N GLN A 345 -27.71 16.73 15.33
CA GLN A 345 -27.21 16.91 16.69
C GLN A 345 -25.76 17.43 16.62
N ILE A 346 -25.43 18.41 17.46
CA ILE A 346 -24.11 19.05 17.50
C ILE A 346 -23.60 18.93 18.94
N THR A 347 -22.62 18.06 19.18
CA THR A 347 -21.93 17.95 20.46
C THR A 347 -21.31 19.30 20.83
N ASN A 348 -21.30 19.62 22.14
CA ASN A 348 -20.66 20.82 22.66
C ASN A 348 -21.08 22.13 21.94
N LYS A 349 -22.36 22.30 21.57
CA LYS A 349 -22.88 23.52 20.92
C LYS A 349 -22.64 24.75 21.82
N GLY A 350 -21.67 25.59 21.45
CA GLY A 350 -21.28 26.77 22.24
C GLY A 350 -22.31 27.90 22.21
N THR A 351 -22.49 28.57 23.36
CA THR A 351 -23.27 29.82 23.44
C THR A 351 -22.53 30.95 22.71
N LYS A 352 -23.31 31.88 22.13
CA LYS A 352 -22.79 33.06 21.42
C LYS A 352 -23.23 34.34 22.13
N GLY A 353 -22.54 34.72 23.19
CA GLY A 353 -22.68 36.05 23.79
C GLY A 353 -22.10 37.16 22.91
N LYS A 354 -22.26 38.41 23.35
CA LYS A 354 -21.83 39.61 22.62
C LYS A 354 -20.56 40.19 23.26
N TYR A 355 -19.45 40.17 22.51
CA TYR A 355 -18.20 40.78 22.91
C TYR A 355 -18.33 42.32 23.09
N LYS A 356 -17.71 42.85 24.15
CA LYS A 356 -17.52 44.29 24.36
C LYS A 356 -16.50 44.88 23.37
N PHE A 357 -16.53 46.20 23.21
CA PHE A 357 -15.57 46.92 22.38
C PHE A 357 -14.13 46.62 22.81
N MET A 358 -13.28 46.24 21.85
CA MET A 358 -11.87 45.89 22.02
C MET A 358 -11.56 44.65 22.90
N GLN A 359 -12.58 43.90 23.34
CA GLN A 359 -12.41 42.67 24.12
C GLN A 359 -11.46 41.66 23.42
N LYS A 360 -10.75 40.86 24.21
CA LYS A 360 -9.90 39.76 23.74
C LYS A 360 -10.77 38.55 23.39
N TYR A 361 -10.75 38.17 22.11
CA TYR A 361 -11.33 36.91 21.66
C TYR A 361 -10.50 35.73 22.18
N TYR A 362 -11.17 34.75 22.77
CA TYR A 362 -10.58 33.48 23.20
C TYR A 362 -11.14 32.37 22.32
N HIS A 363 -10.25 31.63 21.64
CA HIS A 363 -10.63 30.52 20.79
C HIS A 363 -10.78 29.24 21.63
N ARG A 364 -11.94 28.57 21.57
CA ARG A 364 -12.24 27.36 22.38
C ARG A 364 -11.31 26.18 22.08
N GLY A 365 -10.69 26.15 20.90
CA GLY A 365 -10.01 24.98 20.35
C GLY A 365 -10.94 24.20 19.41
N ALA A 366 -10.33 23.42 18.52
CA ALA A 366 -11.04 22.55 17.55
C ALA A 366 -10.75 21.06 17.78
N PHE A 367 -9.86 20.73 18.73
CA PHE A 367 -9.51 19.36 19.10
C PHE A 367 -10.42 18.87 20.24
N PHE A 368 -10.66 17.55 20.31
CA PHE A 368 -11.44 16.88 21.37
C PHE A 368 -12.90 17.34 21.50
N MET A 369 -13.55 17.72 20.39
CA MET A 369 -14.98 18.14 20.38
C MET A 369 -15.96 16.96 20.33
N ASP A 370 -15.46 15.74 20.17
CA ASP A 370 -16.22 14.51 19.92
C ASP A 370 -16.81 13.91 21.20
N LYS A 371 -16.23 14.26 22.36
CA LYS A 371 -16.75 13.89 23.69
C LYS A 371 -17.60 15.03 24.25
N GLU A 372 -18.72 14.71 24.88
CA GLU A 372 -19.49 15.70 25.62
C GLU A 372 -18.77 16.05 26.93
N GLU A 373 -18.20 17.25 27.01
CA GLU A 373 -17.51 17.75 28.20
C GLU A 373 -18.04 19.14 28.56
N ASP A 374 -18.60 19.29 29.77
CA ASP A 374 -19.25 20.54 30.21
C ASP A 374 -18.32 21.75 30.23
N LEU A 375 -17.00 21.53 30.25
CA LEU A 375 -16.00 22.59 30.14
C LEU A 375 -16.11 23.34 28.79
N PHE A 376 -16.47 22.65 27.70
CA PHE A 376 -16.68 23.27 26.38
C PHE A 376 -18.08 23.87 26.17
N ARG A 377 -19.05 23.55 27.04
CA ARG A 377 -20.39 24.15 27.06
C ARG A 377 -20.43 25.53 27.72
N ARG A 378 -19.36 25.96 28.39
CA ARG A 378 -19.21 27.28 29.03
C ARG A 378 -19.22 28.42 28.00
N ASP A 379 -19.58 29.63 28.45
CA ASP A 379 -19.54 30.82 27.61
C ASP A 379 -18.12 31.42 27.57
N PHE A 380 -17.46 31.32 26.41
CA PHE A 380 -16.11 31.86 26.19
C PHE A 380 -16.11 33.34 25.75
N SER A 381 -17.27 34.01 25.73
CA SER A 381 -17.43 35.42 25.37
C SER A 381 -17.58 36.37 26.57
N GLU A 382 -17.57 35.85 27.80
CA GLU A 382 -17.51 36.70 29.00
C GLU A 382 -16.24 37.56 29.04
N ALA A 383 -16.36 38.76 29.62
CA ALA A 383 -15.24 39.68 29.78
C ALA A 383 -14.33 39.20 30.91
N THR A 384 -13.02 39.07 30.64
CA THR A 384 -12.04 38.60 31.63
C THR A 384 -11.11 39.74 32.05
N LEU A 385 -10.93 39.93 33.36
CA LEU A 385 -9.91 40.80 34.00
C LEU A 385 -9.78 42.20 33.36
N GLU A 386 -8.87 42.37 32.40
CA GLU A 386 -8.60 43.63 31.70
C GLU A 386 -9.77 44.12 30.81
N ASP A 387 -10.76 43.27 30.51
CA ASP A 387 -11.91 43.58 29.65
C ASP A 387 -13.21 43.92 30.41
N HIS A 388 -13.20 43.97 31.74
CA HIS A 388 -14.36 44.47 32.49
C HIS A 388 -14.62 45.97 32.25
N PHE A 389 -13.55 46.76 32.11
CA PHE A 389 -13.58 48.20 31.85
C PHE A 389 -14.06 48.54 30.43
N ASP A 390 -14.89 49.57 30.29
CA ASP A 390 -15.41 50.00 28.98
C ASP A 390 -14.39 50.83 28.20
N LYS A 391 -13.78 50.18 27.20
CA LYS A 391 -12.73 50.76 26.36
C LYS A 391 -13.25 51.77 25.33
N THR A 392 -14.56 51.98 25.21
CA THR A 392 -15.13 53.08 24.38
C THR A 392 -14.86 54.46 24.99
N ILE A 393 -14.75 54.55 26.32
CA ILE A 393 -14.51 55.80 27.07
C ILE A 393 -13.08 56.33 26.86
N LEU A 394 -12.15 55.47 26.41
CA LEU A 394 -10.77 55.87 26.11
C LEU A 394 -10.71 56.86 24.93
N PRO A 395 -9.85 57.89 24.98
CA PRO A 395 -9.56 58.74 23.82
C PRO A 395 -9.18 57.92 22.58
N ARG A 396 -9.64 58.34 21.38
CA ARG A 396 -9.47 57.61 20.10
C ARG A 396 -8.06 57.05 19.84
N VAL A 397 -7.01 57.76 20.27
CA VAL A 397 -5.60 57.34 20.12
C VAL A 397 -5.27 56.07 20.91
N MET A 398 -5.97 55.81 22.01
CA MET A 398 -5.82 54.61 22.86
C MET A 398 -6.89 53.54 22.61
N GLN A 399 -7.82 53.76 21.67
CA GLN A 399 -8.78 52.74 21.21
C GLN A 399 -8.12 51.71 20.25
N VAL A 400 -6.86 51.33 20.53
CA VAL A 400 -6.00 50.52 19.65
C VAL A 400 -5.33 49.41 20.47
N LYS A 401 -5.32 48.18 19.95
CA LYS A 401 -4.83 47.01 20.67
C LYS A 401 -3.31 47.05 20.77
N ASN A 402 -2.76 46.86 21.97
CA ASN A 402 -1.32 46.90 22.28
C ASN A 402 -0.64 48.26 21.98
N PHE A 403 -1.29 49.37 22.34
CA PHE A 403 -0.70 50.72 22.29
C PHE A 403 0.71 50.75 22.92
N GLY A 404 1.69 51.26 22.19
CA GLY A 404 3.08 51.39 22.64
C GLY A 404 4.04 50.24 22.32
N ARG A 405 3.59 49.09 21.78
CA ARG A 405 4.53 48.05 21.28
C ARG A 405 5.03 48.40 19.87
N SER A 406 6.33 48.20 19.64
CA SER A 406 7.04 48.50 18.38
C SER A 406 6.63 47.55 17.24
N GLY A 407 5.45 47.77 16.65
CA GLY A 407 4.85 46.80 15.73
C GLY A 407 3.82 47.28 14.71
N ARG A 408 3.41 48.57 14.67
CA ARG A 408 2.74 49.16 13.49
C ARG A 408 2.70 50.69 13.48
N THR A 409 2.47 51.25 12.29
CA THR A 409 2.43 52.68 11.96
C THR A 409 1.03 53.31 12.09
N LYS A 410 0.96 54.64 12.06
CA LYS A 410 -0.26 55.46 12.30
C LYS A 410 -1.34 55.44 11.20
N TYR A 411 -1.21 54.64 10.14
CA TYR A 411 -2.04 54.75 8.94
C TYR A 411 -3.13 53.68 8.86
N THR A 412 -4.35 54.10 8.51
CA THR A 412 -5.59 53.30 8.60
C THR A 412 -5.92 52.51 7.32
N HIS A 413 -5.35 52.87 6.18
CA HIS A 413 -5.54 52.18 4.90
C HIS A 413 -4.19 51.71 4.35
N LEU A 414 -4.17 50.49 3.81
CA LEU A 414 -2.99 49.83 3.24
C LEU A 414 -3.25 49.35 1.79
N VAL A 415 -4.33 49.83 1.16
CA VAL A 415 -4.79 49.38 -0.16
C VAL A 415 -4.04 50.12 -1.29
N ASP A 416 -3.80 51.41 -1.12
CA ASP A 416 -3.26 52.31 -2.16
C ASP A 416 -1.77 52.07 -2.50
N GLN A 417 -1.14 51.03 -1.92
CA GLN A 417 0.23 50.59 -2.22
C GLN A 417 0.34 49.05 -2.35
N ASP A 418 -0.75 48.35 -2.68
CA ASP A 418 -0.66 46.96 -3.13
C ASP A 418 -0.19 46.92 -4.59
N THR A 419 1.07 46.55 -4.81
CA THR A 419 1.69 46.47 -6.15
C THR A 419 1.80 45.03 -6.65
N THR A 420 0.81 44.18 -6.33
CA THR A 420 0.70 42.86 -6.96
C THR A 420 0.44 43.00 -8.46
N GLN A 421 1.15 42.23 -9.28
CA GLN A 421 0.86 42.15 -10.72
C GLN A 421 -0.33 41.23 -10.96
N PHE A 422 -1.39 41.74 -11.61
CA PHE A 422 -2.68 41.06 -11.75
C PHE A 422 -2.79 40.16 -12.99
N ASP A 423 -1.81 40.21 -13.91
CA ASP A 423 -1.87 39.60 -15.25
C ASP A 423 -1.66 38.08 -15.30
N SER A 424 -2.24 37.34 -14.34
CA SER A 424 -2.38 35.89 -14.42
C SER A 424 -3.71 35.54 -15.09
N PRO A 425 -3.75 34.60 -16.07
CA PRO A 425 -5.01 34.09 -16.64
C PRO A 425 -5.99 33.51 -15.61
N TRP A 426 -5.49 33.12 -14.44
CA TRP A 426 -6.27 32.60 -13.31
C TRP A 426 -6.80 33.68 -12.36
N ILE A 427 -6.35 34.93 -12.50
CA ILE A 427 -6.83 36.10 -11.74
C ILE A 427 -7.85 36.90 -12.56
N ALA A 428 -7.81 36.82 -13.89
CA ALA A 428 -8.71 37.53 -14.80
C ALA A 428 -10.20 37.36 -14.44
N GLU A 429 -10.96 38.47 -14.44
CA GLU A 429 -12.37 38.57 -14.02
C GLU A 429 -13.38 37.95 -15.01
N ASN A 430 -13.11 36.76 -15.52
CA ASN A 430 -14.13 35.96 -16.19
C ASN A 430 -15.20 35.51 -15.18
N ALA A 431 -16.47 35.61 -15.56
CA ALA A 431 -17.62 35.27 -14.70
C ALA A 431 -17.66 33.79 -14.23
N HIS A 432 -16.80 32.92 -14.78
CA HIS A 432 -16.55 31.57 -14.29
C HIS A 432 -15.62 31.56 -13.06
N ASN A 433 -14.53 32.32 -13.09
CA ASN A 433 -13.56 32.43 -12.00
C ASN A 433 -14.18 33.05 -10.74
N LEU A 434 -14.98 34.12 -10.91
CA LEU A 434 -15.74 34.73 -9.80
C LEU A 434 -16.69 33.73 -9.11
N LYS A 435 -17.33 32.84 -9.88
CA LYS A 435 -18.20 31.78 -9.32
C LYS A 435 -17.42 30.66 -8.63
N PHE A 436 -16.19 30.39 -9.06
CA PHE A 436 -15.33 29.40 -8.42
C PHE A 436 -14.80 29.91 -7.07
N HIS A 437 -14.20 31.11 -7.06
CA HIS A 437 -13.59 31.67 -5.85
C HIS A 437 -14.60 31.94 -4.73
N ASN A 438 -15.79 32.46 -5.04
CA ASN A 438 -16.84 32.71 -4.04
C ASN A 438 -17.39 31.43 -3.39
N ASN A 439 -17.20 30.25 -4.01
CA ASN A 439 -17.81 29.00 -3.55
C ASN A 439 -16.85 28.06 -2.79
N GLN A 440 -15.52 28.19 -2.93
CA GLN A 440 -14.59 27.20 -2.36
C GLN A 440 -13.33 27.75 -1.66
N ALA A 441 -12.95 29.02 -1.81
CA ALA A 441 -11.61 29.50 -1.42
C ALA A 441 -11.55 30.33 -0.13
N ALA A 442 -12.16 29.85 0.96
CA ALA A 442 -12.19 30.56 2.25
C ALA A 442 -10.89 30.41 3.08
N GLY A 443 -9.85 31.13 2.68
CA GLY A 443 -8.72 31.50 3.55
C GLY A 443 -7.44 30.64 3.44
N CYS A 444 -6.42 31.19 2.76
CA CYS A 444 -5.00 31.10 3.17
C CYS A 444 -4.09 31.89 2.21
N LYS A 445 -3.34 32.88 2.71
CA LYS A 445 -2.08 33.35 2.11
C LYS A 445 -1.14 33.83 3.22
N GLN A 446 0.03 33.21 3.33
CA GLN A 446 1.12 33.65 4.19
C GLN A 446 2.45 33.38 3.46
N ARG A 447 3.27 34.44 3.30
CA ARG A 447 4.74 34.50 3.08
C ARG A 447 5.37 33.48 2.10
N GLU A 448 6.20 33.91 1.16
CA GLU A 448 7.63 34.18 1.46
C GLU A 448 8.36 34.89 0.28
N LYS A 449 9.69 35.07 0.43
CA LYS A 449 10.68 35.44 -0.61
C LYS A 449 10.71 36.90 -1.08
N MET A 450 11.17 37.80 -0.20
CA MET A 450 11.97 38.97 -0.60
C MET A 450 13.19 39.17 0.32
N LEU A 451 14.06 38.16 0.40
CA LEU A 451 15.25 38.17 1.27
C LEU A 451 16.58 38.35 0.51
N ILE A 452 16.52 38.54 -0.82
CA ILE A 452 17.70 38.53 -1.70
C ILE A 452 18.14 39.94 -2.12
N PHE A 453 17.27 40.95 -2.09
CA PHE A 453 17.59 42.27 -2.67
C PHE A 453 18.18 43.32 -1.69
N ILE A 454 18.10 43.08 -0.37
CA ILE A 454 18.57 44.05 0.64
C ILE A 454 20.10 43.99 0.85
N PHE A 455 20.74 42.86 0.55
CA PHE A 455 22.17 42.65 0.79
C PHE A 455 23.11 43.41 -0.17
N LEU A 456 22.60 43.95 -1.29
CA LEU A 456 23.40 44.63 -2.31
C LEU A 456 23.40 46.17 -2.21
N VAL A 457 22.48 46.76 -1.44
CA VAL A 457 22.31 48.24 -1.38
C VAL A 457 22.98 48.85 -0.15
N LEU A 458 23.10 48.12 0.96
CA LEU A 458 23.62 48.64 2.23
C LEU A 458 25.14 48.73 2.34
N PHE A 459 25.91 48.30 1.32
CA PHE A 459 27.38 48.31 1.36
C PHE A 459 28.04 49.58 0.79
N ASN A 460 27.27 50.51 0.21
CA ASN A 460 27.79 51.64 -0.58
C ASN A 460 27.47 53.05 -0.04
N ILE A 461 26.98 53.19 1.20
CA ILE A 461 26.50 54.48 1.75
C ILE A 461 27.24 54.92 3.04
N PHE A 462 28.21 54.13 3.55
CA PHE A 462 28.91 54.42 4.83
C PHE A 462 30.45 54.52 4.74
N ALA A 463 30.94 55.31 3.78
CA ALA A 463 32.22 56.03 3.82
C ALA A 463 32.10 57.22 2.85
N PRO A 464 32.46 58.47 3.20
CA PRO A 464 33.78 58.79 3.75
C PRO A 464 33.82 59.88 4.85
N LEU A 465 34.54 59.65 5.95
CA LEU A 465 34.99 60.73 6.84
C LEU A 465 36.15 60.26 7.73
N TYR A 466 37.39 60.46 7.25
CA TYR A 466 38.63 60.74 8.00
C TYR A 466 39.83 60.60 7.04
N GLY A 467 40.76 61.56 7.05
CA GLY A 467 41.95 61.51 6.21
C GLY A 467 43.07 62.42 6.69
N GLY A 468 44.25 61.84 6.92
CA GLY A 468 45.52 62.53 7.14
C GLY A 468 45.81 62.99 8.58
N LEU A 469 46.82 62.36 9.22
CA LEU A 469 48.16 62.96 9.21
C LEU A 469 49.29 61.94 9.49
N ASP A 470 50.52 62.42 9.32
CA ASP A 470 51.83 61.79 9.16
C ASP A 470 52.35 60.65 10.09
N ARG A 471 53.10 59.73 9.43
CA ARG A 471 54.45 59.20 9.78
C ARG A 471 54.77 58.67 11.19
N TYR A 472 54.87 57.35 11.29
CA TYR A 472 56.07 56.55 11.67
C TYR A 472 55.83 55.13 11.09
N GLY A 473 56.78 54.25 10.75
CA GLY A 473 58.24 54.36 10.75
C GLY A 473 58.93 52.97 10.80
N SER A 474 59.09 52.30 9.65
CA SER A 474 59.98 51.14 9.40
C SER A 474 59.79 49.82 10.20
N ILE A 475 59.45 48.71 9.51
CA ILE A 475 60.10 47.36 9.55
C ILE A 475 59.23 46.32 8.78
N LEU A 476 59.88 45.23 8.30
CA LEU A 476 59.40 44.08 7.52
C LEU A 476 57.97 43.59 7.89
N SER A 477 57.13 43.08 6.98
CA SER A 477 57.43 41.97 6.04
C SER A 477 56.47 41.88 4.82
N LYS A 478 56.55 40.82 4.02
CA LYS A 478 55.66 40.57 2.85
C LYS A 478 54.34 39.93 3.29
N ASP A 479 53.21 40.53 2.94
CA ASP A 479 51.92 39.83 2.93
C ASP A 479 51.88 38.79 1.79
N PRO A 480 51.30 37.60 2.01
CA PRO A 480 51.13 36.60 0.95
C PRO A 480 50.01 37.02 -0.02
N PRO A 481 50.09 36.69 -1.32
CA PRO A 481 48.99 36.92 -2.24
C PRO A 481 47.77 36.10 -1.83
N THR A 482 46.59 36.72 -1.85
CA THR A 482 45.31 36.02 -1.67
C THR A 482 45.19 34.89 -2.69
N PRO A 483 44.84 33.66 -2.30
CA PRO A 483 44.75 32.55 -3.24
C PRO A 483 43.68 32.85 -4.28
N SER A 484 44.08 32.82 -5.56
CA SER A 484 43.13 32.78 -6.67
C SER A 484 42.20 31.57 -6.51
N PRO A 485 40.91 31.68 -6.86
CA PRO A 485 40.03 30.51 -6.87
C PRO A 485 40.65 29.45 -7.77
N SER A 486 40.87 28.25 -7.23
CA SER A 486 41.36 27.12 -7.99
C SER A 486 40.43 26.85 -9.18
N PRO A 487 40.96 26.49 -10.37
CA PRO A 487 40.10 26.11 -11.49
C PRO A 487 39.16 24.99 -11.04
N LYS A 488 37.86 25.08 -11.40
CA LYS A 488 36.91 24.02 -11.06
C LYS A 488 37.44 22.69 -11.64
N PRO A 489 37.53 21.61 -10.85
CA PRO A 489 37.94 20.30 -11.35
C PRO A 489 37.04 19.87 -12.51
N SER A 490 37.63 19.29 -13.54
CA SER A 490 36.91 18.69 -14.67
C SER A 490 36.23 17.38 -14.24
N PRO A 491 35.08 17.03 -14.83
CA PRO A 491 34.50 15.70 -14.67
C PRO A 491 35.42 14.69 -15.37
N ASP A 492 36.27 14.03 -14.59
CA ASP A 492 37.23 13.01 -15.03
C ASP A 492 37.39 11.96 -13.91
N TRP A 493 37.49 10.70 -14.30
CA TRP A 493 37.59 9.57 -13.37
C TRP A 493 38.83 9.65 -12.48
N ASN A 494 39.95 10.15 -13.00
CA ASN A 494 41.16 10.33 -12.17
C ASN A 494 40.95 11.29 -10.99
N TYR A 495 40.04 12.26 -11.11
CA TYR A 495 39.64 13.12 -9.98
C TYR A 495 38.62 12.43 -9.08
N ILE A 496 37.57 11.84 -9.67
CA ILE A 496 36.45 11.21 -8.96
C ILE A 496 36.93 10.04 -8.08
N ASP A 497 37.78 9.17 -8.60
CA ASP A 497 38.33 8.00 -7.90
C ASP A 497 39.49 8.36 -6.94
N SER A 498 40.06 9.57 -7.04
CA SER A 498 41.05 10.07 -6.06
C SER A 498 40.43 10.43 -4.71
N ARG A 499 39.10 10.54 -4.63
CA ARG A 499 38.38 10.87 -3.40
C ARG A 499 38.51 9.72 -2.39
N PRO A 500 39.06 9.95 -1.19
CA PRO A 500 39.20 8.90 -0.19
C PRO A 500 37.83 8.44 0.31
N LEU A 501 37.69 7.12 0.47
CA LEU A 501 36.49 6.49 1.03
C LEU A 501 36.22 7.02 2.46
N PRO A 502 35.01 7.55 2.75
CA PRO A 502 34.57 7.88 4.09
C PRO A 502 34.74 6.71 5.07
N SER A 503 35.55 6.92 6.12
CA SER A 503 35.99 5.86 7.04
C SER A 503 34.86 5.13 7.78
N TRP A 504 33.66 5.72 7.85
CA TRP A 504 32.50 5.06 8.43
C TRP A 504 32.08 3.83 7.61
N TYR A 505 32.25 3.85 6.28
CA TYR A 505 31.73 2.80 5.41
C TYR A 505 32.55 1.51 5.54
N ASP A 506 33.87 1.60 5.58
CA ASP A 506 34.70 0.42 5.90
C ASP A 506 34.51 -0.04 7.35
N LYS A 507 34.26 0.86 8.30
CA LYS A 507 33.94 0.49 9.70
C LYS A 507 32.59 -0.22 9.84
N ALA A 508 31.62 0.08 8.97
CA ALA A 508 30.23 -0.38 9.07
C ALA A 508 30.04 -1.88 8.86
N LYS A 509 30.75 -2.47 7.88
CA LYS A 509 30.72 -3.89 7.44
C LYS A 509 29.38 -4.48 6.99
N ILE A 510 28.24 -4.11 7.59
CA ILE A 510 26.93 -4.76 7.37
C ILE A 510 25.87 -3.70 7.08
N GLY A 511 25.14 -3.89 5.99
CA GLY A 511 23.93 -3.14 5.66
C GLY A 511 22.75 -4.04 5.26
N ILE A 512 21.55 -3.47 5.28
CA ILE A 512 20.33 -4.10 4.75
C ILE A 512 19.95 -3.47 3.41
N PHE A 513 19.67 -4.30 2.41
CA PHE A 513 19.09 -3.89 1.13
C PHE A 513 17.58 -4.16 1.17
N ILE A 514 16.78 -3.32 0.53
CA ILE A 514 15.33 -3.49 0.46
C ILE A 514 14.86 -3.31 -0.98
N HIS A 515 14.48 -4.42 -1.64
CA HIS A 515 13.82 -4.39 -2.95
C HIS A 515 12.30 -4.42 -2.76
N TRP A 516 11.67 -3.26 -2.92
CA TRP A 516 10.24 -3.05 -2.70
C TRP A 516 9.67 -2.10 -3.76
N GLY A 517 8.52 -2.44 -4.32
CA GLY A 517 7.91 -1.72 -5.45
C GLY A 517 6.68 -2.46 -5.97
N VAL A 518 6.20 -2.07 -7.16
CA VAL A 518 4.94 -2.61 -7.73
C VAL A 518 5.06 -4.10 -8.04
N PHE A 519 6.26 -4.62 -8.32
CA PHE A 519 6.52 -6.05 -8.45
C PHE A 519 6.18 -6.89 -7.20
N SER A 520 6.16 -6.29 -5.99
CA SER A 520 5.71 -7.01 -4.78
C SER A 520 4.21 -7.30 -4.80
N VAL A 521 3.40 -6.68 -5.69
CA VAL A 521 1.95 -6.90 -5.83
C VAL A 521 1.60 -8.26 -6.43
N PRO A 522 2.10 -8.69 -7.61
CA PRO A 522 1.91 -10.06 -8.07
C PRO A 522 2.64 -11.07 -7.16
N SER A 523 3.71 -10.65 -6.50
CA SER A 523 4.54 -11.45 -5.58
C SER A 523 5.01 -12.78 -6.19
N TYR A 524 5.40 -12.78 -7.47
CA TYR A 524 5.58 -14.00 -8.28
C TYR A 524 6.82 -13.88 -9.16
N THR A 525 7.53 -14.99 -9.37
CA THR A 525 8.79 -15.10 -10.13
C THR A 525 9.96 -14.26 -9.60
N SER A 526 9.96 -12.93 -9.73
CA SER A 526 10.94 -12.00 -9.11
C SER A 526 10.55 -10.53 -9.38
N GLU A 527 11.32 -9.58 -8.85
CA GLU A 527 11.31 -8.15 -9.19
C GLU A 527 11.50 -7.82 -10.70
N TRP A 528 11.95 -8.78 -11.52
CA TRP A 528 11.99 -8.71 -12.99
C TRP A 528 10.67 -9.12 -13.67
N PHE A 529 9.56 -9.22 -12.92
CA PHE A 529 8.23 -9.63 -13.42
C PHE A 529 7.82 -8.94 -14.73
N TRP A 530 7.96 -7.61 -14.83
CA TRP A 530 7.61 -6.88 -16.06
C TRP A 530 8.45 -7.36 -17.25
N ASN A 531 9.77 -7.51 -17.07
CA ASN A 531 10.68 -7.88 -18.15
C ASN A 531 10.46 -9.34 -18.61
N TYR A 532 10.16 -10.26 -17.69
CA TYR A 532 9.77 -11.62 -18.04
C TYR A 532 8.36 -11.71 -18.68
N TRP A 533 7.47 -10.74 -18.46
CA TRP A 533 6.10 -10.76 -19.01
C TRP A 533 5.92 -9.96 -20.32
N LYS A 534 6.64 -8.84 -20.46
CA LYS A 534 6.47 -7.82 -21.52
C LYS A 534 7.77 -7.31 -22.11
N GLY A 535 8.93 -7.72 -21.60
CA GLY A 535 10.23 -7.42 -22.21
C GLY A 535 10.35 -8.03 -23.60
N ASN A 536 11.07 -7.34 -24.49
CA ASN A 536 11.28 -7.79 -25.87
C ASN A 536 12.74 -7.54 -26.30
N PRO A 537 13.54 -8.57 -26.59
CA PRO A 537 13.22 -10.00 -26.45
C PRO A 537 13.04 -10.40 -24.97
N THR A 538 12.16 -11.35 -24.68
CA THR A 538 11.96 -11.86 -23.32
C THR A 538 13.20 -12.64 -22.87
N PRO A 539 13.85 -12.32 -21.74
CA PRO A 539 15.12 -12.93 -21.35
C PRO A 539 15.01 -14.39 -20.87
N ASP A 540 13.81 -14.87 -20.51
CA ASP A 540 13.55 -16.26 -20.11
C ASP A 540 12.17 -16.70 -20.60
N LEU A 541 12.14 -17.57 -21.62
CA LEU A 541 10.92 -18.09 -22.24
C LEU A 541 10.15 -19.08 -21.35
N LYS A 542 10.78 -19.66 -20.32
CA LYS A 542 10.10 -20.53 -19.34
C LYS A 542 9.34 -19.65 -18.34
N LYS A 543 10.03 -18.70 -17.70
CA LYS A 543 9.41 -17.71 -16.80
C LYS A 543 8.30 -16.93 -17.49
N HIS A 544 8.48 -16.58 -18.77
CA HIS A 544 7.45 -15.96 -19.59
C HIS A 544 6.14 -16.75 -19.59
N LYS A 545 6.18 -18.03 -20.00
CA LYS A 545 5.00 -18.91 -20.08
C LYS A 545 4.40 -19.23 -18.71
N GLU A 546 5.20 -19.20 -17.65
CA GLU A 546 4.73 -19.35 -16.27
C GLU A 546 3.99 -18.10 -15.79
N ILE A 547 4.49 -16.90 -16.12
CA ILE A 547 3.83 -15.62 -15.81
C ILE A 547 2.59 -15.41 -16.68
N GLU A 548 2.60 -15.77 -17.97
CA GLU A 548 1.41 -15.68 -18.83
C GLU A 548 0.25 -16.49 -18.26
N LYS A 549 0.47 -17.78 -17.94
CA LYS A 549 -0.53 -18.64 -17.30
C LYS A 549 -0.99 -18.11 -15.94
N PHE A 550 -0.08 -17.53 -15.16
CA PHE A 550 -0.41 -16.87 -13.90
C PHE A 550 -1.30 -15.64 -14.15
N MET A 551 -1.04 -14.84 -15.18
CA MET A 551 -1.84 -13.67 -15.52
C MET A 551 -3.22 -14.05 -16.06
N GLU A 552 -3.30 -15.01 -16.99
CA GLU A 552 -4.56 -15.56 -17.52
C GLU A 552 -5.47 -16.14 -16.43
N LYS A 553 -4.87 -16.80 -15.41
CA LYS A 553 -5.62 -17.45 -14.32
C LYS A 553 -6.12 -16.46 -13.26
N ASN A 554 -5.37 -15.40 -12.97
CA ASN A 554 -5.61 -14.55 -11.80
C ASN A 554 -6.10 -13.13 -12.12
N TYR A 555 -6.00 -12.68 -13.38
CA TYR A 555 -6.33 -11.29 -13.78
C TYR A 555 -7.17 -11.25 -15.06
N LYS A 556 -7.93 -10.16 -15.24
CA LYS A 556 -8.76 -9.92 -16.44
C LYS A 556 -7.91 -9.92 -17.73
N PRO A 557 -8.44 -10.38 -18.86
CA PRO A 557 -7.85 -10.09 -20.17
C PRO A 557 -7.62 -8.58 -20.35
N GLY A 558 -6.48 -8.20 -20.93
CA GLY A 558 -6.11 -6.79 -21.13
C GLY A 558 -5.63 -6.06 -19.86
N PHE A 559 -5.34 -6.75 -18.76
CA PHE A 559 -4.65 -6.16 -17.60
C PHE A 559 -3.27 -5.62 -18.01
N SER A 560 -2.96 -4.38 -17.63
CA SER A 560 -1.64 -3.76 -17.81
C SER A 560 -0.75 -3.97 -16.58
N TYR A 561 0.55 -3.70 -16.66
CA TYR A 561 1.37 -3.71 -15.44
C TYR A 561 1.04 -2.54 -14.51
N GLN A 562 0.62 -1.41 -15.09
CA GLN A 562 0.24 -0.20 -14.38
C GLN A 562 -1.04 -0.41 -13.53
N ASP A 563 -1.92 -1.34 -13.91
CA ASP A 563 -3.08 -1.75 -13.08
C ASP A 563 -2.64 -2.30 -11.70
N PHE A 564 -1.40 -2.77 -11.50
CA PHE A 564 -0.93 -3.27 -10.19
C PHE A 564 -0.67 -2.17 -9.16
N ALA A 565 -0.29 -0.95 -9.56
CA ALA A 565 0.18 0.06 -8.60
C ALA A 565 -0.91 0.50 -7.60
N LYS A 566 -2.19 0.46 -8.00
CA LYS A 566 -3.33 0.69 -7.09
C LYS A 566 -3.42 -0.35 -5.95
N ASP A 567 -2.94 -1.56 -6.20
CA ASP A 567 -3.01 -2.72 -5.30
C ASP A 567 -1.73 -2.83 -4.44
N PHE A 568 -0.77 -1.91 -4.61
CA PHE A 568 0.39 -1.68 -3.75
C PHE A 568 -0.04 -0.75 -2.60
N THR A 569 -0.49 -1.32 -1.49
CA THR A 569 -1.22 -0.54 -0.46
C THR A 569 -0.32 0.03 0.63
N ALA A 570 0.81 -0.61 0.95
CA ALA A 570 1.64 -0.26 2.12
C ALA A 570 0.83 -0.12 3.44
N GLU A 571 -0.25 -0.88 3.57
CA GLU A 571 -1.26 -0.80 4.64
C GLU A 571 -0.69 -1.04 6.04
N PHE A 572 0.25 -1.98 6.17
CA PHE A 572 0.97 -2.32 7.40
C PHE A 572 2.41 -1.80 7.39
N TYR A 573 2.73 -0.84 6.51
CA TYR A 573 4.06 -0.22 6.46
C TYR A 573 4.27 0.74 7.64
N ASP A 574 5.04 0.27 8.62
CA ASP A 574 5.58 1.05 9.73
C ASP A 574 7.11 1.22 9.54
N PRO A 575 7.59 2.44 9.21
CA PRO A 575 9.02 2.71 9.02
C PRO A 575 9.81 2.61 10.33
N HIS A 576 9.18 2.82 11.50
CA HIS A 576 9.83 2.68 12.80
C HIS A 576 10.03 1.22 13.16
N ARG A 577 9.03 0.34 12.99
CA ARG A 577 9.20 -1.12 13.13
C ARG A 577 10.33 -1.64 12.24
N TRP A 578 10.40 -1.20 10.99
CA TRP A 578 11.50 -1.54 10.07
C TRP A 578 12.85 -1.07 10.63
N ALA A 579 12.96 0.20 11.04
CA ALA A 579 14.19 0.73 11.61
C ALA A 579 14.62 0.03 12.92
N ASP A 580 13.67 -0.39 13.77
CA ASP A 580 13.92 -1.22 14.96
C ASP A 580 14.44 -2.62 14.60
N LEU A 581 13.90 -3.25 13.55
CA LEU A 581 14.41 -4.54 13.07
C LEU A 581 15.86 -4.42 12.56
N PHE A 582 16.17 -3.39 11.79
CA PHE A 582 17.51 -3.19 11.21
C PHE A 582 18.55 -2.74 12.25
N GLU A 583 18.16 -1.99 13.28
CA GLU A 583 19.03 -1.68 14.42
C GLU A 583 19.33 -2.97 15.23
N LYS A 584 18.30 -3.78 15.50
CA LYS A 584 18.44 -5.08 16.20
C LYS A 584 19.25 -6.10 15.41
N SER A 585 19.15 -6.12 14.07
CA SER A 585 19.94 -7.03 13.22
C SER A 585 21.42 -6.67 13.12
N GLY A 586 21.88 -5.68 13.89
CA GLY A 586 23.27 -5.23 13.89
C GLY A 586 23.69 -4.46 12.64
N ALA A 587 22.78 -4.10 11.72
CA ALA A 587 23.15 -3.32 10.55
C ALA A 587 23.67 -1.93 10.94
N LYS A 588 24.43 -1.31 10.04
CA LYS A 588 24.99 0.04 10.19
C LYS A 588 24.60 0.97 9.04
N TYR A 589 23.98 0.42 7.99
CA TYR A 589 23.31 1.17 6.94
C TYR A 589 22.12 0.41 6.35
N VAL A 590 21.20 1.13 5.72
CA VAL A 590 20.02 0.58 5.04
C VAL A 590 19.88 1.25 3.67
N VAL A 591 19.76 0.45 2.61
CA VAL A 591 19.62 0.88 1.22
C VAL A 591 18.22 0.50 0.72
N LEU A 592 17.34 1.49 0.56
CA LEU A 592 16.01 1.28 -0.05
C LEU A 592 16.09 1.50 -1.56
N THR A 593 15.41 0.63 -2.32
CA THR A 593 15.06 0.88 -3.73
C THR A 593 14.19 2.13 -3.86
N SER A 594 14.79 3.29 -4.19
CA SER A 594 14.02 4.52 -4.47
C SER A 594 13.21 4.35 -5.75
N LYS A 595 13.81 3.71 -6.76
CA LYS A 595 13.24 3.40 -8.07
C LYS A 595 13.94 2.18 -8.64
N HIS A 596 13.19 1.13 -8.96
CA HIS A 596 13.69 -0.04 -9.68
C HIS A 596 13.47 0.12 -11.21
N HIS A 597 13.90 -0.85 -12.02
CA HIS A 597 13.85 -0.80 -13.49
C HIS A 597 12.43 -0.58 -14.08
N GLU A 598 11.38 -0.80 -13.29
CA GLU A 598 9.98 -0.49 -13.62
C GLU A 598 9.65 1.02 -13.60
N GLY A 599 10.60 1.88 -13.20
CA GLY A 599 10.45 3.33 -13.16
C GLY A 599 9.50 3.89 -12.09
N TYR A 600 8.85 3.02 -11.29
CA TYR A 600 7.99 3.44 -10.18
C TYR A 600 8.85 4.05 -9.08
N THR A 601 8.51 5.26 -8.67
CA THR A 601 9.28 6.02 -7.68
C THR A 601 8.63 5.93 -6.29
N MET A 602 9.37 5.46 -5.29
CA MET A 602 8.93 5.27 -3.91
C MET A 602 8.82 6.60 -3.13
N TRP A 603 8.61 7.70 -3.85
CA TRP A 603 8.50 9.05 -3.34
C TRP A 603 7.84 9.97 -4.39
N PRO A 604 7.27 11.12 -4.02
CA PRO A 604 6.73 12.09 -4.98
C PRO A 604 7.86 12.77 -5.78
N SER A 605 8.29 12.13 -6.87
CA SER A 605 9.27 12.67 -7.82
C SER A 605 8.60 13.66 -8.76
N ASN A 606 9.13 14.89 -8.83
CA ASN A 606 8.69 15.90 -9.80
C ASN A 606 8.97 15.51 -11.26
N TYR A 607 9.72 14.41 -11.48
CA TYR A 607 10.08 13.86 -12.78
C TYR A 607 9.37 12.53 -13.06
N SER A 608 8.40 12.13 -12.24
CA SER A 608 7.53 10.97 -12.48
C SER A 608 6.22 11.37 -13.15
N PHE A 609 5.73 10.57 -14.10
CA PHE A 609 4.43 10.78 -14.75
C PHE A 609 3.30 10.15 -13.92
N SER A 610 3.11 10.68 -12.69
CA SER A 610 2.25 10.10 -11.64
C SER A 610 2.44 8.60 -11.40
N TRP A 611 3.65 8.12 -11.67
CA TRP A 611 4.09 6.73 -11.49
C TRP A 611 4.96 6.66 -10.22
N ASN A 612 4.31 6.97 -9.09
CA ASN A 612 4.97 7.15 -7.80
C ASN A 612 4.05 6.81 -6.61
N SER A 613 4.65 6.59 -5.43
CA SER A 613 3.93 6.15 -4.23
C SER A 613 3.02 7.21 -3.58
N MET A 614 3.08 8.48 -4.00
CA MET A 614 2.21 9.55 -3.53
C MET A 614 0.95 9.72 -4.42
N ASP A 615 1.10 9.55 -5.73
CA ASP A 615 0.01 9.73 -6.71
C ASP A 615 -0.82 8.45 -6.92
N VAL A 616 -0.20 7.26 -6.83
CA VAL A 616 -0.88 5.97 -7.06
C VAL A 616 -0.40 4.89 -6.09
N GLY A 617 -1.33 4.30 -5.35
CA GLY A 617 -1.08 3.18 -4.43
C GLY A 617 -1.05 3.65 -2.96
N PRO A 618 0.11 3.71 -2.28
CA PRO A 618 0.19 4.05 -0.85
C PRO A 618 -0.30 5.45 -0.46
N HIS A 619 -0.26 6.40 -1.39
CA HIS A 619 -0.39 7.84 -1.14
C HIS A 619 0.56 8.38 -0.03
N ARG A 620 1.81 7.89 -0.03
CA ARG A 620 2.85 8.12 1.01
C ARG A 620 4.22 8.42 0.39
N ASP A 621 5.04 9.19 1.11
CA ASP A 621 6.44 9.47 0.77
C ASP A 621 7.35 8.43 1.47
N ILE A 622 7.36 7.20 0.95
CA ILE A 622 8.00 6.03 1.58
C ILE A 622 9.49 6.27 1.84
N VAL A 623 10.20 6.85 0.87
CA VAL A 623 11.61 7.23 1.02
C VAL A 623 11.81 8.27 2.12
N GLY A 624 10.92 9.27 2.23
CA GLY A 624 10.94 10.26 3.31
C GLY A 624 10.71 9.62 4.68
N GLU A 625 9.63 8.86 4.81
CA GLU A 625 9.22 8.19 6.04
C GLU A 625 10.30 7.23 6.58
N LEU A 626 10.92 6.42 5.70
CA LEU A 626 12.04 5.57 6.11
C LEU A 626 13.27 6.41 6.51
N ARG A 627 13.58 7.49 5.80
CA ARG A 627 14.70 8.39 6.14
C ARG A 627 14.50 9.07 7.50
N ASP A 628 13.26 9.40 7.87
CA ASP A 628 12.91 9.90 9.20
C ASP A 628 13.08 8.83 10.28
N ALA A 629 12.57 7.61 10.08
CA ALA A 629 12.71 6.54 11.04
C ALA A 629 14.17 6.07 11.22
N ILE A 630 14.94 5.89 10.14
CA ILE A 630 16.36 5.51 10.19
C ILE A 630 17.19 6.59 10.90
N ALA A 631 16.93 7.88 10.64
CA ALA A 631 17.62 8.98 11.31
C ALA A 631 17.30 9.09 12.83
N SER A 632 16.27 8.39 13.32
CA SER A 632 16.00 8.29 14.76
C SER A 632 16.86 7.24 15.49
N LYS A 633 17.47 6.30 14.76
CA LYS A 633 18.26 5.18 15.29
C LYS A 633 19.75 5.55 15.41
N LYS A 634 20.46 4.97 16.38
CA LYS A 634 21.82 5.43 16.72
C LYS A 634 22.89 4.63 15.98
N GLY A 635 23.48 5.27 14.97
CA GLY A 635 24.57 4.67 14.18
C GLY A 635 24.09 3.78 13.02
N LEU A 636 22.80 3.88 12.67
CA LEU A 636 22.23 3.35 11.45
C LEU A 636 22.17 4.47 10.40
N ARG A 637 22.68 4.24 9.19
CA ARG A 637 22.78 5.26 8.14
C ARG A 637 21.79 5.01 7.00
N PHE A 638 21.28 6.08 6.41
CA PHE A 638 20.30 6.00 5.32
C PHE A 638 21.00 6.03 3.95
N GLY A 639 20.64 5.10 3.07
CA GLY A 639 21.11 4.98 1.70
C GLY A 639 19.96 4.74 0.74
N LEU A 640 20.18 5.05 -0.54
CA LEU A 640 19.21 4.82 -1.60
C LEU A 640 19.85 4.10 -2.79
N TYR A 641 19.14 3.09 -3.27
CA TYR A 641 19.34 2.53 -4.60
C TYR A 641 18.54 3.33 -5.62
N HIS A 642 19.08 3.54 -6.81
CA HIS A 642 18.40 4.21 -7.91
C HIS A 642 18.80 3.59 -9.25
N SER A 643 17.84 2.94 -9.93
CA SER A 643 18.11 2.44 -11.27
C SER A 643 18.19 3.58 -12.29
N LEU A 644 19.24 3.55 -13.12
CA LEU A 644 19.50 4.54 -14.14
C LEU A 644 18.58 4.38 -15.36
N TYR A 645 18.07 3.17 -15.64
CA TYR A 645 17.17 2.90 -16.76
C TYR A 645 15.74 2.58 -16.34
N GLU A 646 14.81 2.71 -17.29
CA GLU A 646 13.38 2.44 -17.09
C GLU A 646 12.84 1.67 -18.29
N TRP A 647 12.44 0.41 -18.10
CA TRP A 647 12.12 -0.54 -19.17
C TRP A 647 11.17 -0.01 -20.25
N PHE A 648 10.15 0.73 -19.84
CA PHE A 648 9.08 1.22 -20.70
C PHE A 648 8.97 2.75 -20.79
N ASN A 649 9.99 3.50 -20.36
CA ASN A 649 9.97 4.97 -20.48
C ASN A 649 10.18 5.38 -21.96
N PRO A 650 9.27 6.16 -22.58
CA PRO A 650 9.39 6.54 -23.99
C PRO A 650 10.68 7.29 -24.34
N LEU A 651 11.21 8.11 -23.41
CA LEU A 651 12.48 8.81 -23.62
C LEU A 651 13.65 7.83 -23.63
N TYR A 652 13.67 6.85 -22.70
CA TYR A 652 14.71 5.83 -22.66
C TYR A 652 14.69 4.96 -23.92
N ILE A 653 13.50 4.51 -24.35
CA ILE A 653 13.32 3.74 -25.58
C ILE A 653 13.79 4.55 -26.80
N SER A 654 13.51 5.86 -26.86
CA SER A 654 13.98 6.72 -27.95
C SER A 654 15.50 6.88 -27.97
N ASP A 655 16.14 7.15 -26.82
CA ASP A 655 17.59 7.29 -26.75
C ASP A 655 18.30 5.95 -27.04
N LYS A 656 17.77 4.82 -26.55
CA LYS A 656 18.23 3.46 -26.87
C LYS A 656 18.10 3.13 -28.36
N LYS A 657 16.98 3.49 -28.99
CA LYS A 657 16.78 3.34 -30.45
C LYS A 657 17.77 4.19 -31.27
N ASN A 658 18.23 5.30 -30.72
CA ASN A 658 19.29 6.16 -31.28
C ASN A 658 20.71 5.70 -30.88
N ASN A 659 20.88 4.45 -30.43
CA ASN A 659 22.15 3.89 -29.93
C ASN A 659 22.82 4.76 -28.85
N PHE A 660 22.02 5.38 -27.97
CA PHE A 660 22.45 6.29 -26.91
C PHE A 660 23.21 7.54 -27.39
N SER A 661 23.01 7.93 -28.65
CA SER A 661 23.57 9.16 -29.24
C SER A 661 22.83 10.42 -28.79
N THR A 662 21.57 10.29 -28.36
CA THR A 662 20.79 11.35 -27.71
C THR A 662 20.68 11.08 -26.21
N GLN A 663 20.49 12.13 -25.40
CA GLN A 663 20.47 12.08 -23.93
C GLN A 663 19.18 12.70 -23.35
N ASN A 664 18.05 12.61 -24.05
CA ASN A 664 16.80 13.25 -23.66
C ASN A 664 16.26 12.69 -22.34
N PHE A 665 16.37 11.38 -22.12
CA PHE A 665 16.02 10.72 -20.87
C PHE A 665 16.96 11.14 -19.73
N VAL A 666 18.28 11.13 -19.98
CA VAL A 666 19.26 11.49 -18.94
C VAL A 666 19.10 12.96 -18.51
N ASN A 667 18.87 13.86 -19.46
CA ASN A 667 18.75 15.30 -19.19
C ASN A 667 17.43 15.69 -18.52
N ASN A 668 16.31 15.10 -18.92
CA ASN A 668 14.97 15.51 -18.45
C ASN A 668 14.38 14.62 -17.34
N LYS A 669 14.93 13.42 -17.13
CA LYS A 669 14.47 12.45 -16.12
C LYS A 669 15.58 12.11 -15.12
N ILE A 670 16.61 11.37 -15.53
CA ILE A 670 17.53 10.72 -14.58
C ILE A 670 18.41 11.73 -13.82
N LEU A 671 19.16 12.58 -14.50
CA LEU A 671 20.08 13.51 -13.84
C LEU A 671 19.39 14.48 -12.85
N PRO A 672 18.23 15.10 -13.16
CA PRO A 672 17.54 15.94 -12.17
C PRO A 672 16.88 15.12 -11.06
N GLU A 673 16.37 13.92 -11.33
CA GLU A 673 15.77 13.03 -10.32
C GLU A 673 16.80 12.53 -9.28
N MET A 674 18.00 12.15 -9.71
CA MET A 674 19.09 11.81 -8.80
C MET A 674 19.52 13.01 -7.94
N LYS A 675 19.51 14.24 -8.49
CA LYS A 675 19.80 15.46 -7.71
C LYS A 675 18.69 15.80 -6.73
N GLU A 676 17.42 15.58 -7.09
CA GLU A 676 16.28 15.73 -6.19
C GLU A 676 16.41 14.81 -4.97
N LEU A 677 16.68 13.52 -5.18
CA LEU A 677 16.90 12.54 -4.10
C LEU A 677 17.99 13.00 -3.13
N VAL A 678 19.13 13.44 -3.65
CA VAL A 678 20.27 13.89 -2.84
C VAL A 678 19.97 15.18 -2.06
N LEU A 679 19.25 16.13 -2.66
CA LEU A 679 18.90 17.40 -2.02
C LEU A 679 17.77 17.26 -0.98
N LYS A 680 16.77 16.41 -1.25
CA LYS A 680 15.62 16.19 -0.37
C LYS A 680 15.98 15.27 0.80
N TYR A 681 16.47 14.06 0.52
CA TYR A 681 16.63 13.00 1.54
C TYR A 681 18.05 12.85 2.10
N ARG A 682 19.07 13.41 1.43
CA ARG A 682 20.48 13.37 1.89
C ARG A 682 20.98 11.95 2.24
N PRO A 683 20.87 10.96 1.33
CA PRO A 683 21.40 9.62 1.56
C PRO A 683 22.93 9.65 1.63
N GLU A 684 23.49 8.80 2.50
CA GLU A 684 24.93 8.60 2.66
C GLU A 684 25.46 7.42 1.82
N ILE A 685 24.58 6.66 1.17
CA ILE A 685 24.92 5.74 0.08
C ILE A 685 24.04 6.09 -1.11
N PHE A 686 24.62 6.29 -2.28
CA PHE A 686 23.90 6.39 -3.54
C PHE A 686 24.32 5.22 -4.43
N TRP A 687 23.48 4.19 -4.49
CA TRP A 687 23.74 2.91 -5.14
C TRP A 687 23.06 2.92 -6.52
N SER A 688 23.81 3.17 -7.59
CA SER A 688 23.27 3.18 -8.95
C SER A 688 23.20 1.77 -9.53
N ASP A 689 22.33 1.54 -10.53
CA ASP A 689 22.18 0.21 -11.15
C ASP A 689 21.46 0.24 -12.51
N GLY A 690 21.63 -0.82 -13.31
CA GLY A 690 21.02 -0.92 -14.63
C GLY A 690 21.68 -0.01 -15.68
N GLU A 691 22.94 0.32 -15.41
CA GLU A 691 23.85 1.08 -16.24
C GLU A 691 24.32 0.32 -17.49
N ALA A 692 24.25 -1.02 -17.44
CA ALA A 692 24.98 -1.94 -18.32
C ALA A 692 24.66 -1.84 -19.83
N GLU A 693 23.54 -1.24 -20.21
CA GLU A 693 23.17 -1.04 -21.62
C GLU A 693 23.93 0.12 -22.29
N ALA A 694 24.52 1.05 -21.52
CA ALA A 694 25.09 2.29 -22.06
C ALA A 694 26.36 2.77 -21.29
N PRO A 695 27.28 3.49 -21.95
CA PRO A 695 28.49 4.00 -21.30
C PRO A 695 28.17 5.14 -20.33
N SER A 696 29.03 5.32 -19.33
CA SER A 696 28.95 6.39 -18.30
C SER A 696 28.82 7.81 -18.87
N LYS A 697 29.40 8.05 -20.05
CA LYS A 697 29.27 9.30 -20.80
C LYS A 697 27.82 9.59 -21.26
N TYR A 698 27.04 8.57 -21.64
CA TYR A 698 25.62 8.74 -21.94
C TYR A 698 24.86 9.10 -20.65
N TRP A 699 25.12 8.37 -19.56
CA TRP A 699 24.53 8.60 -18.24
C TRP A 699 24.93 9.93 -17.57
N ARG A 700 25.95 10.62 -18.08
CA ARG A 700 26.56 11.84 -17.50
C ARG A 700 27.05 11.61 -16.06
N SER A 701 27.45 10.37 -15.74
CA SER A 701 27.80 9.95 -14.38
C SER A 701 28.97 10.73 -13.81
N GLU A 702 29.97 11.06 -14.64
CA GLU A 702 31.13 11.88 -14.26
C GLU A 702 30.70 13.27 -13.75
N GLU A 703 29.72 13.91 -14.41
CA GLU A 703 29.16 15.20 -13.99
C GLU A 703 28.30 15.10 -12.73
N PHE A 704 27.54 14.00 -12.57
CA PHE A 704 26.75 13.76 -11.37
C PHE A 704 27.65 13.52 -10.15
N LEU A 705 28.66 12.65 -10.26
CA LEU A 705 29.59 12.31 -9.19
C LEU A 705 30.45 13.51 -8.79
N LEU A 706 30.93 14.31 -9.75
CA LEU A 706 31.61 15.57 -9.46
C LEU A 706 30.72 16.52 -8.65
N TRP A 707 29.46 16.71 -9.05
CA TRP A 707 28.49 17.51 -8.30
C TRP A 707 28.19 16.91 -6.91
N LEU A 708 28.10 15.58 -6.81
CA LEU A 708 27.85 14.85 -5.57
C LEU A 708 28.99 15.05 -4.56
N TYR A 709 30.23 15.13 -5.03
CA TYR A 709 31.44 15.25 -4.20
C TYR A 709 31.88 16.69 -3.93
N GLU A 710 31.53 17.66 -4.78
CA GLU A 710 31.89 19.06 -4.58
C GLU A 710 30.75 19.91 -4.01
N GLU A 711 29.55 19.82 -4.57
CA GLU A 711 28.47 20.80 -4.33
C GLU A 711 27.34 20.28 -3.43
N SER A 712 27.19 18.95 -3.30
CA SER A 712 26.06 18.34 -2.57
C SER A 712 26.13 18.52 -1.03
N PRO A 713 24.98 18.45 -0.32
CA PRO A 713 24.96 18.48 1.15
C PRO A 713 25.62 17.28 1.81
N VAL A 714 25.74 16.14 1.11
CA VAL A 714 26.25 14.85 1.64
C VAL A 714 27.71 14.57 1.26
N ARG A 715 28.36 15.47 0.52
CA ARG A 715 29.72 15.33 -0.04
C ARG A 715 30.81 14.79 0.91
N LYS A 716 30.68 15.02 2.22
CA LYS A 716 31.62 14.55 3.26
C LYS A 716 31.43 13.09 3.69
N THR A 717 30.24 12.52 3.51
CA THR A 717 29.91 11.17 4.03
C THR A 717 29.41 10.22 2.94
N VAL A 718 28.91 10.72 1.81
CA VAL A 718 28.33 9.88 0.75
C VAL A 718 29.35 8.91 0.13
N VAL A 719 28.92 7.67 -0.11
CA VAL A 719 29.61 6.66 -0.92
C VAL A 719 28.75 6.22 -2.09
N VAL A 720 29.40 5.68 -3.11
CA VAL A 720 28.77 5.12 -4.32
C VAL A 720 29.45 3.80 -4.68
N ASN A 721 28.68 2.89 -5.27
CA ASN A 721 29.16 1.67 -5.92
C ASN A 721 29.79 1.97 -7.30
N ASP A 722 30.07 0.94 -8.08
CA ASP A 722 30.78 0.97 -9.37
C ASP A 722 29.88 0.87 -10.61
N ARG A 723 28.56 0.94 -10.45
CA ARG A 723 27.55 0.74 -11.51
C ARG A 723 27.09 2.06 -12.15
N TRP A 724 28.03 2.77 -12.75
CA TRP A 724 27.83 4.12 -13.33
C TRP A 724 27.90 4.17 -14.87
N GLY A 725 28.19 3.04 -15.51
CA GLY A 725 28.08 2.79 -16.95
C GLY A 725 28.64 1.42 -17.30
N GLN A 726 28.35 0.90 -18.50
CA GLN A 726 28.91 -0.35 -19.01
C GLN A 726 30.45 -0.44 -18.89
N ASN A 727 31.14 0.70 -18.82
CA ASN A 727 32.60 0.81 -18.69
C ASN A 727 33.14 0.90 -17.25
N THR A 728 32.30 0.94 -16.19
CA THR A 728 32.73 1.33 -14.82
C THR A 728 32.87 0.19 -13.81
N ALA A 729 32.17 -0.93 -13.99
CA ALA A 729 32.22 -2.06 -13.05
C ALA A 729 33.67 -2.57 -12.84
N CYS A 730 34.03 -2.85 -11.58
CA CYS A 730 35.37 -3.17 -11.10
C CYS A 730 36.48 -2.13 -11.40
N LYS A 731 36.14 -0.88 -11.77
CA LYS A 731 37.13 0.12 -12.25
C LYS A 731 37.00 1.51 -11.64
N HIS A 732 35.78 1.97 -11.39
CA HIS A 732 35.47 3.33 -10.98
C HIS A 732 34.41 3.33 -9.89
N GLY A 733 34.42 4.30 -8.99
CA GLY A 733 33.46 4.40 -7.87
C GLY A 733 34.07 4.12 -6.50
N GLY A 734 33.38 4.52 -5.44
CA GLY A 734 33.90 4.53 -4.07
C GLY A 734 34.13 3.13 -3.47
N TYR A 735 33.40 2.13 -3.96
CA TYR A 735 33.63 0.71 -3.70
C TYR A 735 33.09 -0.13 -4.86
N TYR A 736 33.61 -1.34 -5.03
CA TYR A 736 33.23 -2.22 -6.14
C TYR A 736 32.12 -3.20 -5.72
N THR A 737 31.14 -3.37 -6.60
CA THR A 737 30.15 -4.45 -6.55
C THR A 737 30.40 -5.45 -7.67
N CYS A 738 31.01 -5.06 -8.80
CA CYS A 738 31.45 -5.91 -9.93
C CYS A 738 30.37 -6.72 -10.68
N ALA A 739 29.53 -7.46 -9.96
CA ALA A 739 28.42 -8.28 -10.44
C ALA A 739 27.38 -8.44 -9.32
N ASP A 740 26.26 -9.10 -9.57
CA ASP A 740 25.32 -9.49 -8.51
C ASP A 740 25.93 -10.59 -7.63
N ARG A 741 25.75 -10.51 -6.30
CA ARG A 741 26.28 -11.48 -5.32
C ARG A 741 27.79 -11.69 -5.41
N TYR A 742 28.52 -10.64 -5.81
CA TYR A 742 29.96 -10.69 -5.96
C TYR A 742 30.65 -10.98 -4.63
N ASN A 743 31.33 -12.13 -4.59
CA ASN A 743 32.29 -12.50 -3.58
C ASN A 743 33.53 -13.07 -4.31
N PRO A 744 34.69 -12.41 -4.26
CA PRO A 744 35.85 -12.80 -5.05
C PRO A 744 36.69 -13.93 -4.45
N GLY A 745 36.34 -14.47 -3.27
CA GLY A 745 37.05 -15.57 -2.62
C GLY A 745 38.54 -15.28 -2.34
N SER A 746 38.93 -14.01 -2.31
CA SER A 746 40.32 -13.55 -2.27
C SER A 746 40.40 -12.09 -1.82
N LEU A 747 41.48 -11.72 -1.12
CA LEU A 747 41.69 -10.37 -0.59
C LEU A 747 41.86 -9.34 -1.73
N GLN A 748 41.01 -8.31 -1.74
CA GLN A 748 41.03 -7.25 -2.76
C GLN A 748 41.84 -6.03 -2.35
N ASN A 749 42.45 -5.37 -3.34
CA ASN A 749 43.21 -4.11 -3.16
C ASN A 749 42.31 -2.88 -3.04
N HIS A 750 41.05 -2.96 -3.47
CA HIS A 750 40.06 -1.89 -3.37
C HIS A 750 38.91 -2.31 -2.45
N LYS A 751 38.18 -1.35 -1.87
CA LYS A 751 36.99 -1.67 -1.08
C LYS A 751 35.89 -2.23 -2.00
N TRP A 752 35.19 -3.23 -1.51
CA TRP A 752 34.10 -3.90 -2.24
C TRP A 752 32.91 -4.22 -1.33
N GLU A 753 31.76 -4.54 -1.93
CA GLU A 753 30.50 -4.87 -1.25
C GLU A 753 29.85 -6.11 -1.88
N ASN A 754 29.58 -7.13 -1.06
CA ASN A 754 28.77 -8.28 -1.42
C ASN A 754 27.28 -7.92 -1.29
N ALA A 755 26.69 -7.42 -2.36
CA ALA A 755 25.24 -7.24 -2.45
C ALA A 755 24.58 -8.60 -2.72
N MET A 756 23.92 -9.17 -1.70
CA MET A 756 23.38 -10.53 -1.72
C MET A 756 21.96 -10.62 -1.16
N THR A 757 21.27 -11.73 -1.42
CA THR A 757 19.84 -11.91 -1.11
C THR A 757 19.60 -13.05 -0.12
N LEU A 758 18.75 -12.83 0.89
CA LEU A 758 18.36 -13.89 1.83
C LEU A 758 17.49 -14.98 1.17
N ASP A 759 16.72 -14.62 0.14
CA ASP A 759 16.14 -15.56 -0.82
C ASP A 759 17.23 -15.92 -1.86
N ARG A 760 17.42 -17.21 -2.15
CA ARG A 760 18.48 -17.73 -3.04
C ARG A 760 18.23 -17.38 -4.50
N ASN A 761 17.00 -17.01 -4.87
CA ASN A 761 16.55 -16.92 -6.24
C ASN A 761 16.22 -15.47 -6.67
N THR A 762 15.86 -14.59 -5.73
CA THR A 762 15.22 -13.30 -6.01
C THR A 762 15.65 -12.17 -5.06
N TRP A 763 15.39 -10.92 -5.46
CA TRP A 763 15.53 -9.73 -4.62
C TRP A 763 14.17 -9.27 -4.07
N GLY A 764 13.13 -9.24 -4.92
CA GLY A 764 11.76 -8.88 -4.56
C GLY A 764 11.00 -10.00 -3.84
N PHE A 765 9.85 -9.68 -3.24
CA PHE A 765 9.04 -10.65 -2.50
C PHE A 765 8.35 -11.68 -3.42
N VAL A 766 8.57 -12.97 -3.17
CA VAL A 766 7.87 -14.08 -3.85
C VAL A 766 7.08 -14.92 -2.84
N ARG A 767 5.75 -14.93 -2.97
CA ARG A 767 4.83 -15.61 -2.04
C ARG A 767 4.79 -17.15 -2.17
N THR A 768 5.54 -17.70 -3.12
CA THR A 768 5.67 -19.14 -3.33
C THR A 768 7.03 -19.70 -2.86
N SER A 769 7.94 -18.86 -2.37
CA SER A 769 9.22 -19.31 -1.80
C SER A 769 8.99 -20.12 -0.53
N THR A 770 9.74 -21.22 -0.38
CA THR A 770 9.68 -22.14 0.77
C THR A 770 10.92 -21.96 1.67
N LEU A 771 10.96 -22.60 2.83
CA LEU A 771 12.13 -22.57 3.73
C LEU A 771 13.45 -23.00 3.06
N LYS A 772 13.41 -23.78 1.98
CA LYS A 772 14.60 -24.19 1.21
C LYS A 772 15.14 -23.07 0.31
N ASP A 773 14.26 -22.18 -0.13
CA ASP A 773 14.57 -21.06 -1.02
C ASP A 773 15.25 -19.90 -0.26
N TYR A 774 15.31 -19.95 1.07
CA TYR A 774 16.04 -19.00 1.90
C TYR A 774 17.39 -19.56 2.39
N LEU A 775 18.31 -18.66 2.72
CA LEU A 775 19.52 -19.01 3.48
C LEU A 775 19.17 -19.38 4.92
N SER A 776 19.86 -20.39 5.46
CA SER A 776 19.94 -20.60 6.91
C SER A 776 20.83 -19.54 7.57
N ILE A 777 20.68 -19.37 8.88
CA ILE A 777 21.53 -18.47 9.67
C ILE A 777 23.02 -18.88 9.61
N HIS A 778 23.33 -20.18 9.53
CA HIS A 778 24.70 -20.68 9.35
C HIS A 778 25.33 -20.19 8.03
N GLU A 779 24.61 -20.34 6.91
CA GLU A 779 25.06 -19.88 5.58
C GLU A 779 25.19 -18.36 5.51
N LEU A 780 24.29 -17.62 6.18
CA LEU A 780 24.35 -16.16 6.28
C LEU A 780 25.60 -15.70 7.06
N ILE A 781 25.86 -16.31 8.22
CA ILE A 781 27.03 -15.98 9.05
C ILE A 781 28.32 -16.37 8.31
N GLN A 782 28.37 -17.55 7.67
CA GLN A 782 29.49 -17.95 6.82
C GLN A 782 29.77 -16.92 5.72
N THR A 783 28.75 -16.55 4.94
CA THR A 783 28.87 -15.59 3.83
C THR A 783 29.35 -14.22 4.32
N MET A 784 28.86 -13.76 5.47
CA MET A 784 29.30 -12.53 6.13
C MET A 784 30.76 -12.59 6.57
N VAL A 785 31.15 -13.66 7.27
CA VAL A 785 32.49 -13.83 7.83
C VAL A 785 33.53 -13.94 6.73
N GLU A 786 33.25 -14.70 5.67
CA GLU A 786 34.06 -14.80 4.46
C GLU A 786 34.23 -13.42 3.79
N THR A 787 33.10 -12.74 3.52
CA THR A 787 33.09 -11.40 2.89
C THR A 787 33.98 -10.41 3.64
N ILE A 788 33.86 -10.37 4.98
CA ILE A 788 34.56 -9.41 5.83
C ILE A 788 36.04 -9.77 6.02
N SER A 789 36.38 -11.08 6.06
CA SER A 789 37.77 -11.54 6.11
C SER A 789 38.54 -11.20 4.82
N TYR A 790 37.85 -11.20 3.66
CA TYR A 790 38.38 -10.69 2.38
C TYR A 790 38.22 -9.16 2.20
N GLY A 791 37.82 -8.43 3.24
CA GLY A 791 37.83 -6.96 3.31
C GLY A 791 36.56 -6.27 2.78
N GLY A 792 35.55 -7.03 2.37
CA GLY A 792 34.29 -6.50 1.87
C GLY A 792 33.44 -5.83 2.96
N ASN A 793 32.34 -5.21 2.52
CA ASN A 793 31.12 -5.13 3.32
C ASN A 793 30.12 -6.16 2.77
N ILE A 794 29.09 -6.52 3.56
CA ILE A 794 27.95 -7.31 3.10
C ILE A 794 26.67 -6.46 3.15
N LEU A 795 25.89 -6.51 2.08
CA LEU A 795 24.62 -5.79 1.93
C LEU A 795 23.51 -6.82 1.70
N ILE A 796 22.77 -7.11 2.76
CA ILE A 796 21.87 -8.25 2.91
C ILE A 796 20.45 -7.84 2.50
N ASN A 797 19.95 -8.36 1.38
CA ASN A 797 18.64 -8.00 0.84
C ASN A 797 17.47 -8.77 1.44
N ILE A 798 16.41 -8.03 1.77
CA ILE A 798 15.04 -8.51 2.01
C ILE A 798 14.07 -8.00 0.94
N GLY A 799 13.02 -8.79 0.68
CA GLY A 799 11.89 -8.40 -0.17
C GLY A 799 10.60 -8.26 0.66
N PRO A 800 10.11 -7.05 0.96
CA PRO A 800 8.84 -6.84 1.66
C PRO A 800 7.62 -7.09 0.76
N ALA A 801 6.51 -7.51 1.36
CA ALA A 801 5.24 -7.73 0.67
C ALA A 801 4.53 -6.41 0.33
N LYS A 802 3.52 -6.46 -0.55
CA LYS A 802 2.82 -5.27 -1.09
C LYS A 802 2.12 -4.37 -0.05
N ASP A 803 1.89 -4.92 1.14
CA ASP A 803 1.29 -4.26 2.29
C ASP A 803 2.33 -3.63 3.23
N GLY A 804 3.63 -3.79 2.97
CA GLY A 804 4.71 -3.27 3.82
C GLY A 804 5.13 -4.21 4.95
N THR A 805 4.55 -5.42 5.03
CA THR A 805 5.05 -6.45 5.94
C THR A 805 6.39 -7.01 5.48
N ILE A 806 7.28 -7.27 6.43
CA ILE A 806 8.48 -8.08 6.23
C ILE A 806 8.10 -9.52 6.62
N SER A 807 8.36 -10.48 5.74
CA SER A 807 8.02 -11.89 6.00
C SER A 807 8.72 -12.38 7.28
N PRO A 808 8.05 -13.14 8.17
CA PRO A 808 8.64 -13.59 9.43
C PRO A 808 9.97 -14.34 9.29
N ILE A 809 10.21 -15.03 8.17
CA ILE A 809 11.50 -15.69 7.88
C ILE A 809 12.66 -14.69 7.71
N PHE A 810 12.39 -13.49 7.19
CA PHE A 810 13.37 -12.41 7.12
C PHE A 810 13.54 -11.75 8.49
N GLU A 811 12.46 -11.52 9.25
CA GLU A 811 12.57 -11.01 10.63
C GLU A 811 13.41 -11.97 11.50
N GLU A 812 13.15 -13.28 11.42
CA GLU A 812 13.87 -14.34 12.15
C GLU A 812 15.38 -14.34 11.83
N ARG A 813 15.76 -14.40 10.55
CA ARG A 813 17.18 -14.44 10.13
C ARG A 813 17.93 -13.16 10.50
N LEU A 814 17.27 -12.00 10.42
CA LEU A 814 17.85 -10.72 10.81
C LEU A 814 18.03 -10.62 12.34
N LEU A 815 17.06 -11.09 13.13
CA LEU A 815 17.18 -11.09 14.60
C LEU A 815 18.27 -12.06 15.07
N GLN A 816 18.34 -13.28 14.52
CA GLN A 816 19.39 -14.26 14.83
C GLN A 816 20.80 -13.72 14.48
N LEU A 817 20.94 -13.03 13.34
CA LEU A 817 22.17 -12.34 12.98
C LEU A 817 22.53 -11.26 14.01
N GLY A 818 21.54 -10.49 14.46
CA GLY A 818 21.69 -9.50 15.54
C GLY A 818 22.15 -10.10 16.87
N GLU A 819 21.55 -11.21 17.30
CA GLU A 819 21.94 -11.96 18.50
C GLU A 819 23.39 -12.46 18.41
N TRP A 820 23.81 -12.93 17.23
CA TRP A 820 25.20 -13.32 16.98
C TRP A 820 26.17 -12.13 17.04
N LEU A 821 25.80 -11.00 16.43
CA LEU A 821 26.59 -9.76 16.39
C LEU A 821 26.68 -9.07 17.76
N ASN A 822 25.70 -9.25 18.65
CA ASN A 822 25.74 -8.74 20.01
C ASN A 822 26.87 -9.37 20.85
N ILE A 823 27.27 -10.61 20.53
CA ILE A 823 28.40 -11.31 21.16
C ILE A 823 29.69 -11.15 20.34
N ASN A 824 29.63 -11.43 19.04
CA ASN A 824 30.82 -11.56 18.17
C ASN A 824 31.16 -10.27 17.40
N GLY A 825 30.33 -9.23 17.46
CA GLY A 825 30.46 -8.01 16.68
C GLY A 825 31.76 -7.24 16.90
N GLU A 826 32.47 -7.47 18.02
CA GLU A 826 33.80 -6.91 18.25
C GLU A 826 34.84 -7.38 17.22
N ALA A 827 34.68 -8.59 16.66
CA ALA A 827 35.53 -9.11 15.59
C ALA A 827 35.11 -8.63 14.19
N ILE A 828 33.93 -8.04 14.09
CA ILE A 828 33.30 -7.65 12.82
C ILE A 828 33.45 -6.15 12.57
N TYR A 829 32.75 -5.30 13.33
CA TYR A 829 32.74 -3.86 13.06
C TYR A 829 34.13 -3.27 13.26
N GLU A 830 34.55 -2.37 12.38
CA GLU A 830 35.88 -1.74 12.41
C GLU A 830 37.08 -2.69 12.27
N SER A 831 36.87 -3.96 11.90
CA SER A 831 37.96 -4.90 11.64
C SER A 831 38.66 -4.65 10.30
N GLN A 832 39.84 -5.22 10.14
CA GLN A 832 40.60 -5.31 8.89
C GLN A 832 40.88 -6.79 8.56
N PRO A 833 41.13 -7.14 7.28
CA PRO A 833 41.65 -8.45 6.90
C PRO A 833 42.98 -8.77 7.58
N TRP A 834 43.14 -10.00 8.07
CA TRP A 834 44.45 -10.49 8.49
C TRP A 834 45.31 -10.73 7.26
N LYS A 835 46.33 -9.88 7.06
CA LYS A 835 47.09 -9.79 5.79
C LYS A 835 47.82 -11.07 5.37
N PHE A 836 48.09 -11.96 6.33
CA PHE A 836 48.85 -13.19 6.09
C PHE A 836 47.99 -14.36 5.63
N CYS A 837 46.71 -14.40 6.03
CA CYS A 837 45.82 -15.54 5.84
C CYS A 837 44.39 -15.17 6.25
N GLN A 838 43.38 -15.44 5.41
CA GLN A 838 41.98 -15.09 5.71
C GLN A 838 41.15 -16.30 6.20
N HIS A 839 41.55 -17.52 5.81
CA HIS A 839 40.92 -18.81 6.14
C HIS A 839 42.04 -19.83 6.44
N ASP A 840 41.91 -20.63 7.49
CA ASP A 840 42.95 -21.57 7.92
C ASP A 840 43.01 -22.86 7.08
N ASN A 841 44.19 -23.20 6.54
CA ASN A 841 44.37 -24.42 5.74
C ASN A 841 44.17 -25.73 6.55
N LYS A 842 44.35 -25.71 7.87
CA LYS A 842 44.27 -26.90 8.72
C LYS A 842 42.88 -27.10 9.32
N THR A 843 42.16 -26.01 9.58
CA THR A 843 40.75 -25.97 10.02
C THR A 843 39.96 -25.08 9.07
N SER A 844 39.35 -25.65 8.02
CA SER A 844 38.61 -24.92 6.97
C SER A 844 37.47 -24.03 7.48
N ASP A 845 36.96 -24.34 8.66
CA ASP A 845 35.84 -23.64 9.26
C ASP A 845 36.31 -22.42 10.08
N ALA A 846 37.62 -22.10 10.07
CA ALA A 846 38.24 -21.03 10.84
C ALA A 846 38.69 -19.85 9.95
N TRP A 847 38.15 -18.66 10.24
CA TRP A 847 38.35 -17.42 9.50
C TRP A 847 38.98 -16.31 10.36
N TYR A 848 39.68 -15.37 9.73
CA TYR A 848 40.52 -14.39 10.43
C TYR A 848 40.17 -12.92 10.13
N THR A 849 39.94 -12.15 11.19
CA THR A 849 39.88 -10.68 11.15
C THR A 849 40.79 -10.07 12.22
N THR A 850 41.18 -8.81 12.07
CA THR A 850 42.12 -8.15 13.00
C THR A 850 41.72 -6.71 13.32
N LYS A 851 42.23 -6.19 14.44
CA LYS A 851 42.10 -4.79 14.87
C LYS A 851 43.44 -4.22 15.31
N ASP A 852 43.48 -2.89 15.43
CA ASP A 852 44.60 -2.12 15.96
C ASP A 852 45.93 -2.46 15.27
N ASN A 853 45.88 -2.49 13.93
CA ASN A 853 46.99 -2.83 13.02
C ASN A 853 47.66 -4.20 13.30
N GLY A 854 46.94 -5.14 13.93
CA GLY A 854 47.43 -6.48 14.24
C GLY A 854 47.62 -6.77 15.73
N ALA A 855 47.39 -5.79 16.62
CA ALA A 855 47.50 -6.02 18.07
C ALA A 855 46.40 -6.96 18.63
N ILE A 856 45.28 -7.10 17.92
CA ILE A 856 44.24 -8.09 18.22
C ILE A 856 43.93 -8.90 16.96
N LEU A 857 44.00 -10.22 17.06
CA LEU A 857 43.57 -11.18 16.04
C LEU A 857 42.34 -11.92 16.55
N TYR A 858 41.30 -11.99 15.73
CA TYR A 858 40.10 -12.78 15.99
C TYR A 858 40.09 -13.99 15.07
N VAL A 859 39.72 -15.15 15.62
CA VAL A 859 39.55 -16.40 14.88
C VAL A 859 38.11 -16.84 15.02
N ILE A 860 37.36 -16.77 13.93
CA ILE A 860 35.91 -17.05 13.89
C ILE A 860 35.73 -18.48 13.38
N LEU A 861 35.21 -19.34 14.25
CA LEU A 861 34.92 -20.75 13.97
C LEU A 861 33.46 -20.90 13.54
N LEU A 862 33.22 -21.29 12.30
CA LEU A 862 31.90 -21.57 11.72
C LEU A 862 31.35 -22.95 12.12
N LYS A 863 32.19 -23.85 12.63
CA LYS A 863 31.82 -25.16 13.15
C LYS A 863 32.55 -25.41 14.47
N TRP A 864 31.85 -26.02 15.43
CA TRP A 864 32.47 -26.45 16.68
C TRP A 864 33.30 -27.73 16.48
N PRO A 865 34.57 -27.79 16.92
CA PRO A 865 35.41 -28.98 16.75
C PRO A 865 35.00 -30.10 17.70
N GLU A 866 34.84 -31.31 17.16
CA GLU A 866 34.30 -32.49 17.85
C GLU A 866 35.05 -32.86 19.16
N ASN A 867 36.35 -32.61 19.22
CA ASN A 867 37.21 -32.88 20.39
C ASN A 867 37.47 -31.65 21.28
N ASN A 868 36.60 -30.62 21.24
CA ASN A 868 36.76 -29.33 21.94
C ASN A 868 38.18 -28.73 21.78
N THR A 869 38.81 -28.93 20.62
CA THR A 869 40.21 -28.58 20.36
C THR A 869 40.33 -28.11 18.92
N VAL A 870 40.87 -26.91 18.71
CA VAL A 870 41.17 -26.38 17.38
C VAL A 870 42.69 -26.35 17.13
N TYR A 871 43.08 -26.58 15.88
CA TYR A 871 44.46 -26.52 15.41
C TYR A 871 44.57 -25.46 14.32
N LEU A 872 45.36 -24.42 14.57
CA LEU A 872 45.54 -23.28 13.68
C LEU A 872 46.96 -23.29 13.11
N GLU A 873 47.07 -22.98 11.82
CA GLU A 873 48.34 -22.82 11.10
C GLU A 873 48.69 -21.33 10.95
N CYS A 874 47.68 -20.48 10.71
CA CYS A 874 47.86 -19.07 10.39
C CYS A 874 48.02 -18.12 11.60
N ALA A 875 48.04 -18.65 12.83
CA ALA A 875 48.15 -17.89 14.07
C ALA A 875 49.25 -18.46 14.97
N ASP A 876 50.11 -17.60 15.51
CA ASP A 876 51.18 -17.96 16.46
C ASP A 876 51.16 -17.04 17.70
N ILE A 877 51.77 -17.49 18.80
CA ILE A 877 51.71 -16.87 20.13
C ILE A 877 53.11 -16.61 20.72
N THR A 878 53.14 -15.75 21.73
CA THR A 878 54.29 -15.44 22.60
C THR A 878 53.88 -15.57 24.06
N ASP A 879 54.85 -15.51 24.98
CA ASP A 879 54.60 -15.46 26.43
C ASP A 879 53.79 -14.22 26.88
N SER A 880 53.67 -13.20 26.02
CA SER A 880 52.88 -11.98 26.26
C SER A 880 51.46 -12.02 25.66
N THR A 881 51.14 -13.08 24.92
CA THR A 881 49.85 -13.26 24.23
C THR A 881 48.75 -13.66 25.22
N LYS A 882 47.54 -13.12 25.07
CA LYS A 882 46.37 -13.48 25.87
C LYS A 882 45.29 -14.08 24.97
N LEU A 883 44.73 -15.23 25.36
CA LEU A 883 43.63 -15.90 24.65
C LEU A 883 42.35 -15.90 25.50
N SER A 884 41.23 -15.67 24.82
CA SER A 884 39.88 -15.59 25.39
C SER A 884 38.85 -15.94 24.30
N MET A 885 37.60 -16.20 24.68
CA MET A 885 36.49 -16.40 23.74
C MET A 885 35.46 -15.29 23.94
N LEU A 886 34.90 -14.73 22.85
CA LEU A 886 33.85 -13.73 22.95
C LEU A 886 32.59 -14.37 23.56
N GLY A 887 31.99 -13.70 24.55
CA GLY A 887 30.84 -14.20 25.30
C GLY A 887 31.15 -15.13 26.48
N LEU A 888 32.43 -15.35 26.82
CA LEU A 888 32.86 -16.23 27.91
C LEU A 888 34.06 -15.66 28.70
N ASP A 889 33.95 -15.62 30.02
CA ASP A 889 35.00 -15.09 30.93
C ASP A 889 36.12 -16.10 31.26
N GLU A 890 35.97 -17.37 30.86
CA GLU A 890 37.00 -18.42 31.03
C GLU A 890 38.19 -18.18 30.09
N LYS A 891 39.41 -18.28 30.62
CA LYS A 891 40.66 -18.16 29.84
C LYS A 891 40.91 -19.45 29.07
N LEU A 892 41.18 -19.33 27.77
CA LEU A 892 41.54 -20.46 26.93
C LEU A 892 42.99 -20.90 27.18
N VAL A 893 43.24 -22.20 27.12
CA VAL A 893 44.59 -22.78 27.23
C VAL A 893 45.10 -23.10 25.83
N ALA A 894 46.29 -22.61 25.50
CA ALA A 894 46.97 -22.86 24.23
C ALA A 894 48.30 -23.59 24.45
N SER A 895 48.69 -24.38 23.45
CA SER A 895 49.96 -25.08 23.39
C SER A 895 50.46 -25.17 21.95
N LYS A 896 51.77 -25.37 21.77
CA LYS A 896 52.34 -25.70 20.46
C LYS A 896 52.42 -27.21 20.28
N THR A 897 52.18 -27.65 19.06
CA THR A 897 52.40 -29.04 18.62
C THR A 897 53.80 -29.20 18.03
N ASP A 898 54.27 -30.45 17.87
CA ASP A 898 55.56 -30.77 17.27
C ASP A 898 55.71 -30.30 15.81
N LYS A 899 54.57 -30.01 15.15
CA LYS A 899 54.50 -29.43 13.79
C LYS A 899 54.40 -27.90 13.79
N ASN A 900 54.68 -27.25 14.92
CA ASN A 900 54.56 -25.80 15.16
C ASN A 900 53.14 -25.21 14.96
N LEU A 901 52.10 -26.04 14.79
CA LEU A 901 50.70 -25.59 14.79
C LEU A 901 50.27 -25.18 16.21
N LEU A 902 49.45 -24.14 16.29
CA LEU A 902 48.84 -23.64 17.52
C LEU A 902 47.62 -24.50 17.87
N LYS A 903 47.70 -25.25 18.97
CA LYS A 903 46.59 -26.03 19.52
C LYS A 903 45.91 -25.22 20.63
N ILE A 904 44.62 -24.95 20.49
CA ILE A 904 43.83 -24.27 21.53
C ILE A 904 42.78 -25.27 22.06
N ALA A 905 42.75 -25.45 23.37
CA ALA A 905 41.68 -26.17 24.05
C ALA A 905 40.50 -25.22 24.29
N LEU A 906 39.33 -25.62 23.83
CA LEU A 906 38.06 -24.93 24.03
C LEU A 906 37.38 -25.43 25.30
N PRO A 907 36.44 -24.65 25.88
CA PRO A 907 35.54 -25.14 26.92
C PRO A 907 34.62 -26.28 26.39
N ASP A 908 33.76 -26.79 27.25
CA ASP A 908 32.57 -27.54 26.80
C ASP A 908 31.64 -26.61 26.01
N LYS A 909 31.11 -27.06 24.86
CA LYS A 909 30.12 -26.30 24.06
C LYS A 909 28.93 -25.87 24.92
N ALA A 910 28.51 -26.70 25.88
CA ALA A 910 27.38 -26.41 26.76
C ALA A 910 27.56 -25.18 27.67
N LYS A 911 28.80 -24.67 27.84
CA LYS A 911 29.07 -23.41 28.54
C LYS A 911 28.96 -22.17 27.64
N VAL A 912 29.06 -22.34 26.32
CA VAL A 912 29.23 -21.23 25.38
C VAL A 912 27.87 -20.76 24.89
N LYS A 913 27.61 -19.46 25.03
CA LYS A 913 26.41 -18.83 24.46
C LYS A 913 26.60 -18.73 22.94
N ASN A 914 25.50 -18.91 22.20
CA ASN A 914 25.41 -19.00 20.74
C ASN A 914 25.67 -20.40 20.16
N ASP A 915 24.90 -20.78 19.14
CA ASP A 915 24.92 -22.11 18.50
C ASP A 915 25.51 -22.14 17.09
N TRP A 916 25.71 -20.99 16.44
CA TRP A 916 25.95 -20.92 14.98
C TRP A 916 27.42 -20.72 14.59
N ALA A 917 28.15 -19.87 15.31
CA ALA A 917 29.60 -19.65 15.12
C ALA A 917 30.21 -18.95 16.35
N TRP A 918 31.51 -19.13 16.59
CA TRP A 918 32.18 -18.72 17.84
C TRP A 918 33.51 -18.03 17.58
N THR A 919 33.84 -16.98 18.35
CA THR A 919 35.06 -16.20 18.12
C THR A 919 36.07 -16.34 19.25
N ILE A 920 37.29 -16.76 18.91
CA ILE A 920 38.47 -16.68 19.77
C ILE A 920 39.14 -15.31 19.58
N LYS A 921 39.47 -14.63 20.67
CA LYS A 921 40.20 -13.36 20.69
C LYS A 921 41.63 -13.58 21.20
N ILE A 922 42.60 -13.31 20.34
CA ILE A 922 44.04 -13.40 20.60
C ILE A 922 44.61 -11.98 20.66
N THR A 923 44.99 -11.54 21.86
CA THR A 923 45.60 -10.21 22.08
C THR A 923 47.11 -10.33 22.14
N ASN A 924 47.83 -9.43 21.46
CA ASN A 924 49.27 -9.53 21.18
C ASN A 924 49.64 -10.87 20.52
N PRO A 925 49.06 -11.22 19.34
CA PRO A 925 49.52 -12.39 18.58
C PRO A 925 50.99 -12.22 18.18
N LYS A 926 51.70 -13.33 17.97
CA LYS A 926 53.02 -13.26 17.35
C LYS A 926 52.84 -12.97 15.87
N MET A 927 53.24 -11.77 15.44
CA MET A 927 53.29 -11.42 14.01
C MET A 927 54.15 -12.46 13.25
N PRO A 928 53.64 -13.04 12.15
CA PRO A 928 54.47 -13.81 11.23
C PRO A 928 55.64 -12.96 10.74
N GLN A 929 56.82 -13.57 10.63
CA GLN A 929 57.95 -12.91 9.98
C GLN A 929 57.64 -12.79 8.49
N VAL A 930 57.69 -11.56 7.97
CA VAL A 930 57.65 -11.30 6.53
C VAL A 930 58.95 -11.89 5.94
N LEU A 931 58.79 -12.79 4.97
CA LEU A 931 59.85 -13.30 4.10
C LEU A 931 59.99 -12.41 2.85
#